data_AF-A0A1F3H3W9-F1
#
_entry.id   AF-A0A1F3H3W9-F1
#
_cell.length_a   1.000
_cell.length_b   1.000
_cell.length_c   1.000
_cell.angle_alpha   90.00
_cell.angle_beta   90.00
_cell.angle_gamma   90.00
#
_symmetry.space_group_name_H-M   'P 1'
#
loop_
_entity.id
_entity.type
_entity.pdbx_description
1 polymer ?
#
loop_
_entity_poly.entity_id
_entity_poly.type
_entity_poly.pdbx_seq_one_letter_code
_entity_poly.pdbx_strand_id
1 'polypeptide(L)'
;MKGSAIVISIILLLSSVTPVEASLRVGDLRVEALENPVGIDSRNPRFSWRIFAEGERNVMQHAYRIVVASSREKLDQDIADIWDSGVVESDQSQWVLFEGEPLKRSTLYYWKVSVITSQGKSIESSFAYWCTGLFSENDWKSRWIGMDRASAWDSETQWSRLSARYLRKEFEVKKPVKHAVVHLSGQGLYELFLNGKRVGDQVLAPAPTDYRQTLLYNSYDVTSLLKENGNAMGVTLGNGRYYTMRQDYKPYKIPTFGYPKVRLAFYIAYEDGSREVIGSDTSWKINADGPIRSNNEYDGEEYDARKELTGWSEVGYDDSSWESAERVAIPYGTLRAQMMEGMKVVDTLKPLSITRLEEGKYILDMGQNMVGWIRMKVKGNEGDTVQLRFAEIVQPDGNLYLDNLRDARVTDKYILKGKGTEEWAPVFVYHGFRYVEVTGYPGEISKDHFTGEVVNDQMELIGTIETSDPVINQVMKNAFWGIRGNYKGMPIDCPQRNERQPWLGDRTMGGLGESYLFEHVQLYSKWIDDIRESQREDGTIPDVAPAFWNYYSDVVTWPAAFFFNADMLYRQFGNLKPIEKNYESMKRWVRHMKEEYMTADYLMPRDKYGDWCVPPESPELIHAQDPNRITNGELIATAYYFKILELMKKFALLQNLPEDADRFGTLAGKVKQGFNDTFFHADSLYYGNNTATANLLPLAFGMIPEASIPAVEKHLVNGILENNQYSAHITTGVIGSQWILKEFARIGRADIAFQLASNDTYPSWGYMAKKGATTIWELWNGDTANPEMNSGNHVMLLGDFIPFGFENLAGIKSDEQQVAFKKIIMKPNFDIEKLSYVDASYKTPYGEVESHWKKNFQQLEWNIKVPANSTAEVHFPLNSLHIKEGGKALKSGEGILNVRTGGDSFVCEIGSGDYHFSMELDPGMGRWRKGIVKEEFLYETAPFPECHASTIAETPKGLVAAFFGGTKERNPDVEIWVTRKVDEQWTAPVSVANGILSDTLRKACWNPVLFQVPGEELLLFYKIGSSVSDWTGHLVRSFDHGVTWSEPEHLPEGFIGPVKNKPVMVCNKMICPSSLEGSPGWRVHFEITEDKGKTWRKVGPINDGKAIRAIQPSILTYEDGSLQMICRTREGKLAESWSHDGGETWSEMTLSGLPNNNSGTDAVTLSDGRQLLVYNHVIPPGGTGKGPRTPLNIALSKDGKEWLAALVPEDSPLGQYSYPSVIQGKDGSIHVVYTWRRERIKYLKIDPKKLELSKLD
;
A
#
# COMPACT_ATOMS: atom_id res chain seq x y z
N MET A 1 28.35 -25.84 25.59
CA MET A 1 28.87 -26.88 26.51
C MET A 1 27.72 -27.79 26.95
N LYS A 2 28.01 -28.97 27.51
CA LYS A 2 27.04 -30.06 27.80
C LYS A 2 26.28 -29.90 29.13
N GLY A 3 25.17 -30.63 29.29
CA GLY A 3 24.48 -30.92 30.56
C GLY A 3 23.07 -30.30 30.62
N SER A 4 21.93 -30.98 30.43
CA SER A 4 21.41 -32.31 30.84
C SER A 4 20.77 -32.35 32.23
N ALA A 5 19.44 -32.44 32.27
CA ALA A 5 18.67 -33.20 33.28
C ALA A 5 17.25 -33.50 32.75
N ILE A 6 16.89 -34.78 32.65
CA ILE A 6 15.52 -35.30 32.44
C ILE A 6 15.24 -36.26 33.59
N VAL A 7 14.07 -36.17 34.24
CA VAL A 7 13.53 -37.22 35.12
C VAL A 7 12.02 -37.40 34.90
N ILE A 8 11.61 -38.68 34.95
CA ILE A 8 10.32 -39.27 34.56
C ILE A 8 9.66 -39.88 35.82
N SER A 9 8.34 -39.90 36.07
CA SER A 9 7.13 -39.26 35.50
C SER A 9 5.95 -39.58 36.46
N ILE A 10 4.70 -39.60 35.95
CA ILE A 10 3.51 -40.37 36.42
C ILE A 10 2.39 -39.59 37.14
N ILE A 11 1.36 -39.30 36.33
CA ILE A 11 -0.10 -39.38 36.59
C ILE A 11 -0.68 -38.57 37.77
N LEU A 12 -1.44 -37.54 37.41
CA LEU A 12 -2.79 -37.35 37.94
C LEU A 12 -3.72 -36.92 36.78
N LEU A 13 -4.61 -37.83 36.36
CA LEU A 13 -5.68 -37.52 35.41
C LEU A 13 -6.70 -36.62 36.08
N LEU A 14 -6.53 -35.31 35.96
CA LEU A 14 -7.64 -34.38 35.96
C LEU A 14 -7.88 -33.98 34.51
N SER A 15 -8.96 -34.53 33.94
CA SER A 15 -9.50 -34.06 32.67
C SER A 15 -9.89 -32.60 32.83
N SER A 16 -9.01 -31.71 32.38
CA SER A 16 -9.37 -30.33 32.07
C SER A 16 -10.38 -30.39 30.92
N VAL A 17 -11.66 -30.47 31.27
CA VAL A 17 -12.74 -30.09 30.37
C VAL A 17 -12.53 -28.61 30.14
N THR A 18 -11.76 -28.26 29.11
CA THR A 18 -11.84 -26.95 28.48
C THR A 18 -13.31 -26.75 28.14
N PRO A 19 -13.99 -25.72 28.67
CA PRO A 19 -15.36 -25.47 28.29
C PRO A 19 -15.38 -25.34 26.77
N VAL A 20 -16.25 -26.10 26.12
CA VAL A 20 -16.54 -25.88 24.70
C VAL A 20 -17.17 -24.51 24.63
N GLU A 21 -16.40 -23.53 24.17
CA GLU A 21 -16.88 -22.18 23.93
C GLU A 21 -18.03 -22.27 22.92
N ALA A 22 -19.11 -21.53 23.14
CA ALA A 22 -20.28 -21.66 22.30
C ALA A 22 -19.93 -21.22 20.87
N SER A 23 -20.15 -22.10 19.87
CA SER A 23 -19.84 -21.83 18.45
C SER A 23 -20.50 -20.56 17.92
N LEU A 24 -21.55 -20.08 18.58
CA LEU A 24 -22.26 -18.87 18.26
C LEU A 24 -22.35 -17.94 19.49
N ARG A 25 -21.77 -16.74 19.41
CA ARG A 25 -21.85 -15.68 20.44
C ARG A 25 -21.98 -14.29 19.83
N VAL A 26 -22.48 -13.32 20.61
CA VAL A 26 -22.56 -11.90 20.24
C VAL A 26 -21.69 -11.08 21.21
N GLY A 27 -20.90 -10.15 20.66
CA GLY A 27 -19.86 -9.41 21.39
C GLY A 27 -19.40 -8.15 20.64
N ASP A 28 -18.20 -7.66 20.95
CA ASP A 28 -17.66 -6.37 20.47
C ASP A 28 -18.68 -5.22 20.57
N LEU A 29 -19.34 -5.14 21.72
CA LEU A 29 -20.39 -4.14 21.99
C LEU A 29 -19.78 -2.73 22.01
N ARG A 30 -20.24 -1.87 21.10
CA ARG A 30 -19.73 -0.50 20.93
C ARG A 30 -20.85 0.52 20.96
N VAL A 31 -20.56 1.69 21.50
CA VAL A 31 -21.45 2.87 21.54
C VAL A 31 -20.73 4.01 20.85
N GLU A 32 -21.31 4.55 19.77
CA GLU A 32 -20.63 5.45 18.83
C GLU A 32 -19.27 4.86 18.38
N ALA A 33 -19.25 3.57 17.99
CA ALA A 33 -18.04 2.80 17.63
C ALA A 33 -16.92 2.70 18.68
N LEU A 34 -17.07 3.30 19.87
CA LEU A 34 -16.13 3.20 20.98
C LEU A 34 -16.52 2.06 21.93
N GLU A 35 -15.53 1.44 22.56
CA GLU A 35 -15.74 0.44 23.61
C GLU A 35 -15.95 1.13 24.96
N ASN A 36 -17.04 0.79 25.66
CA ASN A 36 -17.38 1.26 27.00
C ASN A 36 -17.12 2.77 27.29
N PRO A 37 -17.52 3.71 26.39
CA PRO A 37 -16.97 5.05 26.39
C PRO A 37 -17.46 5.90 27.57
N VAL A 38 -16.58 6.76 28.09
CA VAL A 38 -16.85 7.67 29.19
C VAL A 38 -16.94 9.11 28.70
N GLY A 39 -18.07 9.76 28.94
CA GLY A 39 -18.29 11.19 28.69
C GLY A 39 -18.80 11.56 27.30
N ILE A 40 -19.59 10.70 26.64
CA ILE A 40 -20.10 11.00 25.29
C ILE A 40 -21.21 12.07 25.30
N ASP A 41 -21.13 13.05 24.39
CA ASP A 41 -22.13 14.13 24.28
C ASP A 41 -23.32 13.77 23.36
N SER A 42 -23.35 12.55 22.79
CA SER A 42 -24.51 12.08 22.02
C SER A 42 -25.72 11.85 22.93
N ARG A 43 -26.82 12.56 22.67
CA ARG A 43 -28.11 12.39 23.36
C ARG A 43 -28.89 11.17 22.87
N ASN A 44 -28.61 10.73 21.64
CA ASN A 44 -29.16 9.56 20.99
C ASN A 44 -27.98 8.74 20.44
N PRO A 45 -27.20 8.08 21.31
CA PRO A 45 -26.04 7.31 20.90
C PRO A 45 -26.43 6.13 20.02
N ARG A 46 -25.50 5.67 19.19
CA ARG A 46 -25.69 4.55 18.26
C ARG A 46 -24.93 3.31 18.72
N PHE A 47 -25.60 2.16 18.75
CA PHE A 47 -25.07 0.87 19.18
C PHE A 47 -24.57 0.05 17.98
N SER A 48 -23.51 -0.72 18.20
CA SER A 48 -22.97 -1.71 17.28
C SER A 48 -22.59 -2.99 18.03
N TRP A 49 -22.70 -4.13 17.36
CA TRP A 49 -22.25 -5.43 17.86
C TRP A 49 -21.79 -6.35 16.72
N ARG A 50 -20.95 -7.33 17.05
CA ARG A 50 -20.52 -8.40 16.14
C ARG A 50 -21.08 -9.74 16.57
N ILE A 51 -21.29 -10.61 15.59
CA ILE A 51 -21.67 -12.01 15.79
C ILE A 51 -20.45 -12.86 15.44
N PHE A 52 -20.10 -13.80 16.30
CA PHE A 52 -19.01 -14.75 16.11
C PHE A 52 -19.64 -16.13 15.94
N ALA A 53 -19.24 -16.84 14.90
CA ALA A 53 -19.90 -18.05 14.39
C ALA A 53 -18.86 -19.12 13.99
N GLU A 54 -17.98 -19.48 14.91
CA GLU A 54 -16.84 -20.37 14.64
C GLU A 54 -17.31 -21.78 14.25
N GLY A 55 -16.93 -22.23 13.05
CA GLY A 55 -17.34 -23.51 12.49
C GLY A 55 -18.77 -23.58 11.92
N GLU A 56 -19.52 -22.47 11.92
CA GLU A 56 -20.88 -22.38 11.38
C GLU A 56 -20.89 -21.55 10.09
N ARG A 57 -21.62 -22.00 9.06
CA ARG A 57 -21.78 -21.27 7.79
C ARG A 57 -23.13 -20.58 7.68
N ASN A 58 -23.18 -19.51 6.88
CA ASN A 58 -24.40 -18.75 6.56
C ASN A 58 -25.21 -18.29 7.78
N VAL A 59 -24.50 -17.89 8.83
CA VAL A 59 -25.06 -17.21 9.99
C VAL A 59 -25.37 -15.76 9.62
N MET A 60 -26.65 -15.43 9.60
CA MET A 60 -27.19 -14.08 9.38
C MET A 60 -28.05 -13.68 10.59
N GLN A 61 -28.13 -12.37 10.88
CA GLN A 61 -29.09 -11.85 11.85
C GLN A 61 -30.48 -11.77 11.21
N HIS A 62 -31.52 -12.08 11.99
CA HIS A 62 -32.92 -11.85 11.61
C HIS A 62 -33.61 -10.85 12.52
N ALA A 63 -33.31 -10.86 13.83
CA ALA A 63 -33.86 -9.91 14.78
C ALA A 63 -32.90 -9.62 15.94
N TYR A 64 -33.14 -8.52 16.66
CA TYR A 64 -32.44 -8.17 17.89
C TYR A 64 -33.37 -7.60 18.97
N ARG A 65 -32.92 -7.60 20.23
CA ARG A 65 -33.49 -6.83 21.35
C ARG A 65 -32.37 -6.18 22.15
N ILE A 66 -32.43 -4.86 22.32
CA ILE A 66 -31.52 -4.08 23.19
C ILE A 66 -32.25 -3.77 24.49
N VAL A 67 -31.56 -4.00 25.61
CA VAL A 67 -32.03 -3.72 26.98
C VAL A 67 -31.04 -2.73 27.59
N VAL A 68 -31.51 -1.58 28.08
CA VAL A 68 -30.72 -0.54 28.76
C VAL A 68 -31.29 -0.26 30.15
N ALA A 69 -30.42 -0.26 31.15
CA ALA A 69 -30.76 -0.01 32.55
C ALA A 69 -29.87 1.04 33.21
N SER A 70 -30.39 1.67 34.27
CA SER A 70 -29.69 2.67 35.08
C SER A 70 -28.67 2.08 36.06
N SER A 71 -28.60 0.75 36.19
CA SER A 71 -27.61 0.05 37.03
C SER A 71 -27.41 -1.40 36.61
N ARG A 72 -26.28 -1.98 37.03
CA ARG A 72 -25.91 -3.39 36.85
C ARG A 72 -27.02 -4.34 37.30
N GLU A 73 -27.52 -4.12 38.52
CA GLU A 73 -28.45 -5.02 39.21
C GLU A 73 -29.82 -5.07 38.52
N LYS A 74 -30.25 -3.97 37.88
CA LYS A 74 -31.47 -3.92 37.07
C LYS A 74 -31.27 -4.67 35.76
N LEU A 75 -30.13 -4.49 35.08
CA LEU A 75 -29.84 -5.19 33.83
C LEU A 75 -29.76 -6.72 34.04
N ASP A 76 -29.16 -7.16 35.15
CA ASP A 76 -29.11 -8.57 35.57
C ASP A 76 -30.50 -9.18 35.85
N GLN A 77 -31.51 -8.34 36.14
CA GLN A 77 -32.90 -8.74 36.35
C GLN A 77 -33.78 -8.56 35.10
N ASP A 78 -33.17 -8.25 33.94
CA ASP A 78 -33.84 -7.87 32.68
C ASP A 78 -34.76 -6.63 32.79
N ILE A 79 -34.51 -5.77 33.79
CA ILE A 79 -35.29 -4.55 34.03
C ILE A 79 -34.72 -3.40 33.18
N ALA A 80 -35.32 -3.19 32.01
CA ALA A 80 -35.06 -2.07 31.11
C ALA A 80 -35.70 -0.76 31.60
N ASP A 81 -35.17 -0.13 32.65
CA ASP A 81 -35.73 1.13 33.18
C ASP A 81 -35.32 2.39 32.40
N ILE A 82 -34.55 2.25 31.33
CA ILE A 82 -34.10 3.34 30.44
C ILE A 82 -34.52 3.09 28.98
N TRP A 83 -34.38 1.87 28.47
CA TRP A 83 -34.84 1.49 27.14
C TRP A 83 -34.98 -0.03 26.98
N ASP A 84 -36.08 -0.46 26.35
CA ASP A 84 -36.23 -1.79 25.75
C ASP A 84 -36.63 -1.55 24.29
N SER A 85 -35.88 -2.08 23.32
CA SER A 85 -36.28 -1.98 21.91
C SER A 85 -37.45 -2.90 21.56
N GLY A 86 -37.78 -3.86 22.45
CA GLY A 86 -38.53 -5.05 22.06
C GLY A 86 -37.73 -5.90 21.07
N VAL A 87 -38.37 -6.92 20.50
CA VAL A 87 -37.79 -7.69 19.39
C VAL A 87 -38.02 -6.91 18.08
N VAL A 88 -36.93 -6.48 17.45
CA VAL A 88 -36.92 -5.77 16.17
C VAL A 88 -36.48 -6.73 15.07
N GLU A 89 -37.36 -7.01 14.12
CA GLU A 89 -37.07 -7.81 12.91
C GLU A 89 -36.18 -6.99 11.96
N SER A 90 -34.86 -7.19 12.05
CA SER A 90 -33.85 -6.48 11.28
C SER A 90 -32.50 -7.21 11.34
N ASP A 91 -31.78 -7.24 10.22
CA ASP A 91 -30.41 -7.75 10.12
C ASP A 91 -29.34 -6.67 10.41
N GLN A 92 -29.76 -5.46 10.79
CA GLN A 92 -28.87 -4.37 11.17
C GLN A 92 -28.22 -4.66 12.54
N SER A 93 -26.89 -4.71 12.56
CA SER A 93 -26.07 -4.84 13.79
C SER A 93 -25.09 -3.69 13.99
N GLN A 94 -25.15 -2.66 13.12
CA GLN A 94 -24.26 -1.50 13.13
C GLN A 94 -25.07 -0.21 13.21
N TRP A 95 -24.61 0.75 14.01
CA TRP A 95 -25.16 2.11 14.12
C TRP A 95 -26.66 2.20 14.48
N VAL A 96 -27.17 1.24 15.26
CA VAL A 96 -28.57 1.19 15.71
C VAL A 96 -28.84 2.32 16.71
N LEU A 97 -29.81 3.18 16.43
CA LEU A 97 -30.05 4.40 17.21
C LEU A 97 -30.69 4.13 18.58
N PHE A 98 -30.28 4.85 19.62
CA PHE A 98 -30.96 4.89 20.91
C PHE A 98 -32.29 5.66 20.84
N GLU A 99 -33.39 4.97 21.15
CA GLU A 99 -34.77 5.51 21.17
C GLU A 99 -35.42 5.47 22.56
N GLY A 100 -34.61 5.40 23.62
CA GLY A 100 -35.10 5.33 25.00
C GLY A 100 -35.33 6.67 25.68
N GLU A 101 -35.50 6.61 27.01
CA GLU A 101 -35.72 7.78 27.86
C GLU A 101 -34.59 8.83 27.75
N PRO A 102 -34.91 10.14 27.81
CA PRO A 102 -33.92 11.21 27.69
C PRO A 102 -32.74 11.05 28.65
N LEU A 103 -31.55 10.86 28.08
CA LEU A 103 -30.33 10.64 28.85
C LEU A 103 -29.99 11.84 29.75
N LYS A 104 -29.42 11.54 30.91
CA LYS A 104 -28.98 12.52 31.93
C LYS A 104 -27.48 12.72 31.79
N ARG A 105 -26.99 13.96 31.98
CA ARG A 105 -25.55 14.30 32.02
C ARG A 105 -24.77 13.46 33.04
N SER A 106 -23.48 13.22 32.79
CA SER A 106 -22.54 12.56 33.72
C SER A 106 -23.19 11.37 34.45
N THR A 107 -23.77 10.44 33.67
CA THR A 107 -24.52 9.30 34.19
C THR A 107 -24.12 8.05 33.43
N LEU A 108 -23.80 7.00 34.20
CA LEU A 108 -23.44 5.68 33.72
C LEU A 108 -24.71 4.87 33.40
N TYR A 109 -24.72 4.25 32.23
CA TYR A 109 -25.78 3.41 31.70
C TYR A 109 -25.21 2.04 31.34
N TYR A 110 -25.98 0.98 31.59
CA TYR A 110 -25.60 -0.39 31.28
C TYR A 110 -26.52 -0.94 30.20
N TRP A 111 -25.99 -1.74 29.28
CA TRP A 111 -26.80 -2.38 28.24
C TRP A 111 -26.32 -3.78 27.88
N LYS A 112 -27.22 -4.53 27.26
CA LYS A 112 -26.93 -5.80 26.58
C LYS A 112 -27.81 -5.89 25.33
N VAL A 113 -27.39 -6.71 24.38
CA VAL A 113 -28.17 -7.08 23.19
C VAL A 113 -28.36 -8.60 23.11
N SER A 114 -29.58 -9.00 22.78
CA SER A 114 -29.96 -10.36 22.39
C SER A 114 -30.24 -10.40 20.89
N VAL A 115 -29.82 -11.47 20.21
CA VAL A 115 -29.87 -11.59 18.74
C VAL A 115 -30.46 -12.94 18.34
N ILE A 116 -31.40 -12.93 17.38
CA ILE A 116 -31.93 -14.13 16.73
C ILE A 116 -31.26 -14.28 15.37
N THR A 117 -30.69 -15.45 15.12
CA THR A 117 -29.92 -15.76 13.89
C THR A 117 -30.62 -16.78 13.01
N SER A 118 -30.14 -16.94 11.77
CA SER A 118 -30.55 -18.00 10.83
C SER A 118 -30.40 -19.43 11.37
N GLN A 119 -29.60 -19.64 12.43
CA GLN A 119 -29.45 -20.92 13.14
C GLN A 119 -30.55 -21.18 14.20
N GLY A 120 -31.55 -20.30 14.29
CA GLY A 120 -32.74 -20.47 15.13
C GLY A 120 -32.52 -20.33 16.65
N LYS A 121 -31.30 -20.03 17.09
CA LYS A 121 -30.96 -19.74 18.49
C LYS A 121 -31.01 -18.23 18.74
N SER A 122 -31.61 -17.85 19.87
CA SER A 122 -31.37 -16.55 20.49
C SER A 122 -30.05 -16.60 21.25
N ILE A 123 -29.15 -15.66 21.00
CA ILE A 123 -27.87 -15.49 21.69
C ILE A 123 -27.87 -14.15 22.42
N GLU A 124 -27.43 -14.12 23.66
CA GLU A 124 -27.32 -12.90 24.47
C GLU A 124 -25.84 -12.55 24.69
N SER A 125 -25.54 -11.26 24.68
CA SER A 125 -24.20 -10.72 24.95
C SER A 125 -23.93 -10.58 26.44
N SER A 126 -22.64 -10.63 26.82
CA SER A 126 -22.21 -9.97 28.05
C SER A 126 -22.56 -8.49 27.99
N PHE A 127 -22.79 -7.87 29.14
CA PHE A 127 -23.09 -6.44 29.18
C PHE A 127 -21.93 -5.57 28.71
N ALA A 128 -22.28 -4.36 28.28
CA ALA A 128 -21.40 -3.22 28.15
C ALA A 128 -22.01 -2.01 28.87
N TYR A 129 -21.30 -0.89 28.91
CA TYR A 129 -21.78 0.35 29.52
C TYR A 129 -21.37 1.57 28.68
N TRP A 130 -21.92 2.74 29.01
CA TRP A 130 -21.34 4.02 28.62
C TRP A 130 -21.67 5.07 29.68
N CYS A 131 -20.84 6.11 29.77
CA CYS A 131 -21.16 7.30 30.56
C CYS A 131 -21.40 8.48 29.62
N THR A 132 -22.46 9.24 29.88
CA THR A 132 -22.75 10.49 29.17
C THR A 132 -21.86 11.63 29.63
N GLY A 133 -21.64 12.59 28.75
CA GLY A 133 -20.91 13.83 28.99
C GLY A 133 -21.77 14.94 29.60
N LEU A 134 -21.46 16.17 29.22
CA LEU A 134 -22.02 17.43 29.69
C LEU A 134 -22.75 18.12 28.54
N PHE A 135 -24.07 18.01 28.51
CA PHE A 135 -24.88 18.45 27.37
C PHE A 135 -25.08 19.97 27.24
N SER A 136 -24.58 20.78 28.18
CA SER A 136 -24.72 22.23 28.17
C SER A 136 -23.66 22.94 29.02
N GLU A 137 -23.43 24.22 28.71
CA GLU A 137 -22.53 25.12 29.45
C GLU A 137 -22.86 25.22 30.95
N ASN A 138 -24.15 25.14 31.31
CA ASN A 138 -24.62 25.18 32.69
C ASN A 138 -24.26 23.93 33.52
N ASP A 139 -23.94 22.81 32.86
CA ASP A 139 -23.66 21.56 33.54
C ASP A 139 -22.31 21.61 34.28
N TRP A 140 -21.30 22.25 33.68
CA TRP A 140 -19.94 22.36 34.20
C TRP A 140 -19.82 22.83 35.66
N LYS A 141 -20.70 23.73 36.12
CA LYS A 141 -20.67 24.32 37.47
C LYS A 141 -19.29 24.84 37.91
N SER A 142 -18.46 25.23 36.95
CA SER A 142 -17.06 25.59 37.14
C SER A 142 -16.64 26.75 36.25
N ARG A 143 -15.47 27.32 36.57
CA ARG A 143 -14.88 28.49 35.92
C ARG A 143 -13.62 28.09 35.17
N TRP A 144 -13.35 28.77 34.06
CA TRP A 144 -12.02 28.79 33.47
C TRP A 144 -11.02 29.43 34.44
N ILE A 145 -9.93 28.72 34.72
CA ILE A 145 -8.83 29.18 35.57
C ILE A 145 -7.47 28.97 34.90
N GLY A 146 -6.48 29.80 35.23
CA GLY A 146 -5.15 29.75 34.62
C GLY A 146 -4.30 30.96 34.98
N MET A 147 -3.39 31.32 34.08
CA MET A 147 -2.49 32.48 34.18
C MET A 147 -2.32 33.08 32.79
N ASP A 148 -3.10 34.11 32.46
CA ASP A 148 -3.08 34.77 31.13
C ASP A 148 -1.90 35.77 31.02
N ARG A 149 -0.68 35.30 31.32
CA ARG A 149 0.58 36.06 31.21
C ARG A 149 1.80 35.14 31.10
N ALA A 150 2.86 35.64 30.48
CA ALA A 150 4.22 35.13 30.61
C ALA A 150 4.81 35.38 32.02
N SER A 151 5.71 34.49 32.46
CA SER A 151 6.54 34.67 33.66
C SER A 151 7.85 35.38 33.32
N ALA A 152 8.60 35.86 34.31
CA ALA A 152 9.84 36.63 34.09
C ALA A 152 10.99 35.87 33.40
N TRP A 153 10.90 34.53 33.28
CA TRP A 153 11.84 33.65 32.59
C TRP A 153 11.29 33.08 31.27
N ASP A 154 10.04 33.39 30.95
CA ASP A 154 9.40 33.02 29.68
C ASP A 154 9.86 34.00 28.59
N SER A 155 9.70 33.64 27.32
CA SER A 155 10.12 34.43 26.16
C SER A 155 9.09 34.33 25.04
N GLU A 156 8.57 35.49 24.62
CA GLU A 156 7.54 35.59 23.58
C GLU A 156 8.19 36.15 22.31
N THR A 157 8.76 35.24 21.50
CA THR A 157 9.42 35.55 20.23
C THR A 157 9.10 34.46 19.20
N GLN A 158 9.68 34.54 18.00
CA GLN A 158 9.63 33.43 17.03
C GLN A 158 10.11 32.10 17.65
N TRP A 159 10.99 32.09 18.65
CA TRP A 159 11.35 30.88 19.38
C TRP A 159 10.80 30.95 20.81
N SER A 160 9.47 30.84 20.91
CA SER A 160 8.78 31.05 22.18
C SER A 160 9.11 29.96 23.19
N ARG A 161 9.40 30.39 24.43
CA ARG A 161 9.56 29.54 25.61
C ARG A 161 8.54 29.96 26.65
N LEU A 162 7.56 29.11 26.92
CA LEU A 162 6.57 29.30 27.99
C LEU A 162 6.60 28.07 28.90
N SER A 163 6.87 28.26 30.19
CA SER A 163 6.92 27.17 31.18
C SER A 163 5.53 26.57 31.44
N ALA A 164 5.47 25.28 31.79
CA ALA A 164 4.21 24.64 32.09
C ALA A 164 3.53 25.28 33.33
N ARG A 165 2.19 25.28 33.35
CA ARG A 165 1.40 25.80 34.49
C ARG A 165 0.87 24.63 35.32
N TYR A 166 1.18 24.60 36.61
CA TYR A 166 0.76 23.55 37.55
C TYR A 166 -0.37 24.09 38.42
N LEU A 167 -1.52 23.40 38.47
CA LEU A 167 -2.68 23.80 39.26
C LEU A 167 -3.09 22.69 40.23
N ARG A 168 -3.30 22.99 41.52
CA ARG A 168 -3.73 21.99 42.52
C ARG A 168 -4.92 22.45 43.37
N LYS A 169 -5.65 21.47 43.92
CA LYS A 169 -6.66 21.67 44.97
C LYS A 169 -6.81 20.41 45.82
N GLU A 170 -6.87 20.60 47.14
CA GLU A 170 -7.29 19.58 48.09
C GLU A 170 -8.80 19.66 48.36
N PHE A 171 -9.44 18.51 48.60
CA PHE A 171 -10.87 18.39 48.87
C PHE A 171 -11.19 17.13 49.68
N GLU A 172 -12.33 17.15 50.37
CA GLU A 172 -12.83 16.02 51.16
C GLU A 172 -14.00 15.34 50.44
N VAL A 173 -14.14 14.02 50.61
CA VAL A 173 -15.27 13.22 50.11
C VAL A 173 -15.85 12.48 51.31
N LYS A 174 -17.04 12.89 51.78
CA LYS A 174 -17.55 12.56 53.13
C LYS A 174 -18.52 11.39 53.20
N LYS A 175 -18.77 10.73 52.07
CA LYS A 175 -19.76 9.65 51.94
C LYS A 175 -19.21 8.54 51.03
N PRO A 176 -19.66 7.28 51.19
CA PRO A 176 -19.34 6.19 50.27
C PRO A 176 -19.70 6.53 48.82
N VAL A 177 -18.70 6.47 47.94
CA VAL A 177 -18.83 6.83 46.52
C VAL A 177 -19.30 5.62 45.73
N LYS A 178 -20.38 5.79 44.96
CA LYS A 178 -20.87 4.80 44.01
C LYS A 178 -20.18 4.90 42.64
N HIS A 179 -19.92 6.13 42.17
CA HIS A 179 -19.29 6.41 40.87
C HIS A 179 -18.82 7.86 40.83
N ALA A 180 -17.65 8.14 40.25
CA ALA A 180 -17.10 9.49 40.15
C ALA A 180 -16.35 9.72 38.83
N VAL A 181 -16.70 10.79 38.12
CA VAL A 181 -16.16 11.13 36.78
C VAL A 181 -15.65 12.56 36.75
N VAL A 182 -14.40 12.74 36.30
CA VAL A 182 -13.82 14.05 36.01
C VAL A 182 -14.04 14.36 34.53
N HIS A 183 -14.66 15.51 34.24
CA HIS A 183 -14.66 16.12 32.90
C HIS A 183 -13.67 17.29 32.88
N LEU A 184 -12.72 17.31 31.95
CA LEU A 184 -11.61 18.28 31.92
C LEU A 184 -11.33 18.78 30.50
N SER A 185 -11.30 20.09 30.32
CA SER A 185 -10.79 20.76 29.12
C SER A 185 -9.56 21.60 29.48
N GLY A 186 -8.38 21.13 29.07
CA GLY A 186 -7.11 21.84 29.19
C GLY A 186 -6.74 22.45 27.86
N GLN A 187 -6.69 23.78 27.77
CA GLN A 187 -6.34 24.49 26.55
C GLN A 187 -4.83 24.53 26.39
N GLY A 188 -4.36 24.12 25.22
CA GLY A 188 -2.98 23.72 24.99
C GLY A 188 -2.87 22.21 25.04
N LEU A 189 -2.22 21.68 26.08
CA LEU A 189 -2.19 20.26 26.44
C LEU A 189 -2.32 20.12 27.96
N TYR A 190 -2.66 18.95 28.49
CA TYR A 190 -2.66 18.70 29.94
C TYR A 190 -2.26 17.29 30.35
N GLU A 191 -1.87 17.18 31.63
CA GLU A 191 -1.87 15.94 32.40
C GLU A 191 -2.70 16.11 33.66
N LEU A 192 -3.55 15.13 33.99
CA LEU A 192 -4.38 15.11 35.19
C LEU A 192 -3.81 14.12 36.22
N PHE A 193 -3.78 14.53 37.47
CA PHE A 193 -3.36 13.73 38.61
C PHE A 193 -4.42 13.75 39.72
N LEU A 194 -4.61 12.62 40.38
CA LEU A 194 -5.43 12.46 41.56
C LEU A 194 -4.68 11.60 42.58
N ASN A 195 -4.44 12.15 43.78
CA ASN A 195 -3.76 11.46 44.88
C ASN A 195 -2.38 10.89 44.51
N GLY A 196 -1.56 11.70 43.83
CA GLY A 196 -0.22 11.33 43.34
C GLY A 196 -0.21 10.45 42.08
N LYS A 197 -1.35 9.91 41.63
CA LYS A 197 -1.45 9.07 40.43
C LYS A 197 -1.90 9.87 39.22
N ARG A 198 -1.25 9.67 38.07
CA ARG A 198 -1.75 10.13 36.77
C ARG A 198 -3.10 9.47 36.46
N VAL A 199 -4.04 10.24 35.94
CA VAL A 199 -5.36 9.75 35.53
C VAL A 199 -5.29 9.38 34.05
N GLY A 200 -5.52 8.11 33.75
CA GLY A 200 -5.39 7.57 32.40
C GLY A 200 -3.94 7.42 31.92
N ASP A 201 -3.83 6.94 30.70
CA ASP A 201 -2.59 6.66 29.95
C ASP A 201 -2.39 7.59 28.74
N GLN A 202 -3.42 8.36 28.37
CA GLN A 202 -3.38 9.33 27.27
C GLN A 202 -2.28 10.38 27.45
N VAL A 203 -1.58 10.72 26.36
CA VAL A 203 -0.57 11.77 26.28
C VAL A 203 -1.02 12.84 25.29
N LEU A 204 -0.45 14.06 25.38
CA LEU A 204 -0.75 15.15 24.44
C LEU A 204 -2.26 15.43 24.28
N ALA A 205 -3.05 15.28 25.36
CA ALA A 205 -4.49 15.52 25.38
C ALA A 205 -4.83 17.00 25.69
N PRO A 206 -5.98 17.53 25.21
CA PRO A 206 -6.93 16.91 24.30
C PRO A 206 -6.42 16.95 22.85
N ALA A 207 -7.14 16.29 21.93
CA ALA A 207 -6.91 16.45 20.51
C ALA A 207 -7.03 17.93 20.07
N PRO A 208 -6.19 18.42 19.13
CA PRO A 208 -6.25 19.80 18.66
C PRO A 208 -7.47 20.04 17.76
N THR A 209 -8.03 21.24 17.81
CA THR A 209 -9.16 21.72 17.01
C THR A 209 -8.93 23.18 16.61
N ASP A 210 -9.82 23.77 15.80
CA ASP A 210 -9.90 25.23 15.76
C ASP A 210 -10.50 25.74 17.07
N TYR A 211 -9.66 26.23 17.98
CA TYR A 211 -10.07 26.72 19.30
C TYR A 211 -10.95 27.99 19.25
N ARG A 212 -11.19 28.57 18.06
CA ARG A 212 -12.23 29.59 17.83
C ARG A 212 -13.64 29.00 17.78
N GLN A 213 -13.76 27.71 17.42
CA GLN A 213 -15.03 27.02 17.14
C GLN A 213 -15.35 25.96 18.19
N THR A 214 -14.41 25.05 18.45
CA THR A 214 -14.60 23.90 19.34
C THR A 214 -13.44 23.76 20.32
N LEU A 215 -13.79 23.51 21.59
CA LEU A 215 -12.87 23.17 22.67
C LEU A 215 -13.18 21.74 23.10
N LEU A 216 -12.24 20.81 22.89
CA LEU A 216 -12.45 19.44 23.34
C LEU A 216 -12.25 19.31 24.85
N TYR A 217 -13.02 18.40 25.44
CA TYR A 217 -12.83 17.93 26.81
C TYR A 217 -12.83 16.40 26.83
N ASN A 218 -12.03 15.82 27.72
CA ASN A 218 -12.00 14.38 27.98
C ASN A 218 -12.69 14.08 29.30
N SER A 219 -13.09 12.82 29.47
CA SER A 219 -13.76 12.36 30.69
C SER A 219 -13.14 11.07 31.20
N TYR A 220 -12.94 10.97 32.50
CA TYR A 220 -12.31 9.81 33.13
C TYR A 220 -13.13 9.33 34.32
N ASP A 221 -13.41 8.04 34.37
CA ASP A 221 -13.83 7.38 35.62
C ASP A 221 -12.62 7.37 36.56
N VAL A 222 -12.79 7.98 37.73
CA VAL A 222 -11.77 8.07 38.79
C VAL A 222 -12.25 7.45 40.11
N THR A 223 -13.35 6.67 40.07
CA THR A 223 -14.00 6.09 41.24
C THR A 223 -13.01 5.33 42.13
N SER A 224 -12.13 4.53 41.51
CA SER A 224 -11.12 3.70 42.19
C SER A 224 -9.87 4.46 42.69
N LEU A 225 -9.76 5.76 42.38
CA LEU A 225 -8.63 6.62 42.77
C LEU A 225 -8.89 7.47 44.02
N LEU A 226 -10.16 7.55 44.46
CA LEU A 226 -10.58 8.32 45.63
C LEU A 226 -10.23 7.65 46.96
N LYS A 227 -10.12 8.48 48.01
CA LYS A 227 -9.87 8.10 49.40
C LYS A 227 -10.91 8.76 50.31
N GLU A 228 -11.32 8.08 51.38
CA GLU A 228 -12.38 8.54 52.29
C GLU A 228 -11.98 9.70 53.21
N ASN A 229 -10.68 9.98 53.38
CA ASN A 229 -10.16 10.94 54.38
C ASN A 229 -9.24 12.01 53.77
N GLY A 230 -9.65 12.57 52.64
CA GLY A 230 -8.95 13.65 51.95
C GLY A 230 -8.36 13.23 50.59
N ASN A 231 -8.46 14.13 49.61
CA ASN A 231 -8.02 13.92 48.24
C ASN A 231 -7.34 15.18 47.71
N ALA A 232 -6.38 15.01 46.79
CA ALA A 232 -5.72 16.10 46.09
C ALA A 232 -5.77 15.88 44.58
N MET A 233 -6.19 16.90 43.83
CA MET A 233 -6.19 16.90 42.38
C MET A 233 -5.15 17.88 41.86
N GLY A 234 -4.37 17.46 40.86
CA GLY A 234 -3.37 18.26 40.18
C GLY A 234 -3.61 18.26 38.68
N VAL A 235 -3.42 19.41 38.02
CA VAL A 235 -3.40 19.53 36.56
C VAL A 235 -2.12 20.23 36.15
N THR A 236 -1.34 19.63 35.27
CA THR A 236 -0.23 20.31 34.58
C THR A 236 -0.70 20.70 33.19
N LEU A 237 -0.43 21.93 32.76
CA LEU A 237 -0.80 22.46 31.45
C LEU A 237 0.43 22.76 30.60
N GLY A 238 0.45 22.22 29.39
CA GLY A 238 1.39 22.50 28.31
C GLY A 238 0.80 23.43 27.25
N ASN A 239 1.66 23.88 26.34
CA ASN A 239 1.38 24.97 25.40
C ASN A 239 0.47 24.54 24.24
N GLY A 240 0.75 23.36 23.65
CA GLY A 240 0.01 22.83 22.50
C GLY A 240 -0.15 23.83 21.35
N ARG A 241 -1.15 23.64 20.50
CA ARG A 241 -1.44 24.62 19.43
C ARG A 241 -2.23 25.84 19.89
N TYR A 242 -2.61 25.88 21.17
CA TYR A 242 -3.35 27.00 21.75
C TYR A 242 -2.43 28.22 21.98
N TYR A 243 -1.24 27.98 22.52
CA TYR A 243 -0.16 28.97 22.58
C TYR A 243 0.83 28.74 21.43
N THR A 244 0.85 29.66 20.47
CA THR A 244 1.58 29.49 19.20
C THR A 244 3.10 29.35 19.38
N MET A 245 3.67 28.34 18.71
CA MET A 245 5.09 27.96 18.77
C MET A 245 6.07 28.98 18.15
N ARG A 246 5.51 29.93 17.40
CA ARG A 246 6.20 31.00 16.67
C ARG A 246 5.48 32.32 16.93
N GLN A 247 5.66 32.93 18.11
CA GLN A 247 4.99 34.20 18.44
C GLN A 247 5.51 35.33 17.54
N ASP A 248 4.62 36.28 17.19
CA ASP A 248 4.84 37.41 16.28
C ASP A 248 5.38 37.08 14.86
N TYR A 249 5.52 35.80 14.52
CA TYR A 249 5.98 35.36 13.20
C TYR A 249 4.79 35.16 12.25
N LYS A 250 4.64 36.09 11.30
CA LYS A 250 3.54 36.12 10.32
C LYS A 250 2.14 36.02 10.98
N PRO A 251 1.80 36.90 11.95
CA PRO A 251 0.55 36.80 12.74
C PRO A 251 -0.73 36.96 11.91
N TYR A 252 -0.64 37.51 10.70
CA TYR A 252 -1.75 37.53 9.74
C TYR A 252 -2.09 36.12 9.18
N LYS A 253 -1.08 35.22 9.11
CA LYS A 253 -1.22 33.84 8.63
C LYS A 253 -1.44 32.86 9.79
N ILE A 254 -0.73 33.04 10.91
CA ILE A 254 -0.70 32.09 12.03
C ILE A 254 -1.36 32.76 13.24
N PRO A 255 -2.56 32.31 13.67
CA PRO A 255 -3.23 32.87 14.83
C PRO A 255 -2.54 32.43 16.13
N THR A 256 -2.82 33.15 17.21
CA THR A 256 -2.54 32.74 18.60
C THR A 256 -3.85 32.77 19.37
N PHE A 257 -4.14 31.73 20.15
CA PHE A 257 -5.47 31.54 20.76
C PHE A 257 -5.48 31.93 22.26
N GLY A 258 -4.35 31.78 22.95
CA GLY A 258 -4.16 32.29 24.32
C GLY A 258 -3.08 31.54 25.11
N TYR A 259 -3.00 31.82 26.41
CA TYR A 259 -2.16 31.08 27.35
C TYR A 259 -2.87 29.82 27.88
N PRO A 260 -2.12 28.75 28.25
CA PRO A 260 -2.72 27.52 28.77
C PRO A 260 -3.62 27.75 29.99
N LYS A 261 -4.84 27.20 29.91
CA LYS A 261 -5.89 27.36 30.93
C LYS A 261 -6.79 26.14 31.00
N VAL A 262 -7.43 25.91 32.15
CA VAL A 262 -8.24 24.72 32.40
C VAL A 262 -9.65 25.05 32.86
N ARG A 263 -10.60 24.20 32.45
CA ARG A 263 -11.90 24.06 33.09
C ARG A 263 -12.12 22.60 33.46
N LEU A 264 -12.59 22.37 34.68
CA LEU A 264 -12.77 21.04 35.25
C LEU A 264 -14.12 20.98 35.97
N ALA A 265 -14.85 19.88 35.79
CA ALA A 265 -16.06 19.55 36.51
C ALA A 265 -15.97 18.09 37.00
N PHE A 266 -15.80 17.92 38.31
CA PHE A 266 -15.70 16.60 38.92
C PHE A 266 -17.03 16.20 39.56
N TYR A 267 -17.69 15.19 38.98
CA TYR A 267 -18.98 14.68 39.44
C TYR A 267 -18.79 13.48 40.35
N ILE A 268 -19.48 13.48 41.49
CA ILE A 268 -19.50 12.36 42.44
C ILE A 268 -20.95 11.95 42.66
N ALA A 269 -21.25 10.66 42.49
CA ALA A 269 -22.50 10.03 42.89
C ALA A 269 -22.25 9.12 44.08
N TYR A 270 -23.06 9.27 45.13
CA TYR A 270 -22.93 8.54 46.38
C TYR A 270 -23.90 7.36 46.45
N GLU A 271 -23.61 6.38 47.31
CA GLU A 271 -24.47 5.20 47.50
C GLU A 271 -25.88 5.55 48.00
N ASP A 272 -26.02 6.65 48.75
CA ASP A 272 -27.31 7.19 49.22
C ASP A 272 -28.14 7.87 48.12
N GLY A 273 -27.65 7.87 46.88
CA GLY A 273 -28.31 8.48 45.71
C GLY A 273 -28.10 10.00 45.58
N SER A 274 -27.46 10.66 46.55
CA SER A 274 -27.09 12.07 46.41
C SER A 274 -25.91 12.27 45.44
N ARG A 275 -25.76 13.49 44.92
CA ARG A 275 -24.69 13.85 43.98
C ARG A 275 -24.04 15.17 44.36
N GLU A 276 -22.74 15.26 44.11
CA GLU A 276 -21.90 16.44 44.32
C GLU A 276 -21.14 16.80 43.04
N VAL A 277 -20.77 18.07 42.88
CA VAL A 277 -19.91 18.54 41.79
C VAL A 277 -18.85 19.49 42.33
N ILE A 278 -17.58 19.16 42.15
CA ILE A 278 -16.42 19.98 42.52
C ILE A 278 -15.87 20.62 41.24
N GLY A 279 -15.91 21.95 41.17
CA GLY A 279 -15.48 22.71 39.99
C GLY A 279 -14.06 23.27 40.10
N SER A 280 -13.48 23.59 38.94
CA SER A 280 -12.40 24.58 38.84
C SER A 280 -12.90 25.98 39.24
N ASP A 281 -12.18 26.64 40.14
CA ASP A 281 -12.48 27.95 40.70
C ASP A 281 -11.22 28.62 41.30
N THR A 282 -11.35 29.82 41.85
CA THR A 282 -10.23 30.61 42.40
C THR A 282 -9.75 30.15 43.79
N SER A 283 -10.22 29.00 44.30
CA SER A 283 -9.62 28.34 45.49
C SER A 283 -8.55 27.32 45.13
N TRP A 284 -8.42 26.99 43.83
CA TRP A 284 -7.24 26.29 43.32
C TRP A 284 -5.99 27.15 43.47
N LYS A 285 -4.84 26.51 43.61
CA LYS A 285 -3.52 27.14 43.56
C LYS A 285 -2.89 26.95 42.20
N ILE A 286 -2.01 27.86 41.79
CA ILE A 286 -1.24 27.82 40.54
C ILE A 286 0.24 28.15 40.78
N ASN A 287 1.12 27.45 40.06
CA ASN A 287 2.55 27.73 40.00
C ASN A 287 3.06 27.57 38.56
N ALA A 288 3.86 28.54 38.10
CA ALA A 288 4.56 28.50 36.80
C ALA A 288 6.05 28.12 36.94
N ASP A 289 6.61 28.14 38.16
CA ASP A 289 7.99 27.79 38.45
C ASP A 289 8.15 26.29 38.78
N GLY A 290 7.69 25.44 37.86
CA GLY A 290 7.87 23.98 37.92
C GLY A 290 9.05 23.47 37.07
N PRO A 291 9.23 22.15 36.94
CA PRO A 291 10.37 21.58 36.22
C PRO A 291 10.30 21.77 34.70
N ILE A 292 9.12 21.74 34.06
CA ILE A 292 8.99 21.96 32.60
C ILE A 292 9.13 23.47 32.32
N ARG A 293 10.32 23.89 31.86
CA ARG A 293 10.71 25.30 31.61
C ARG A 293 10.28 25.81 30.25
N SER A 294 10.14 24.91 29.28
CA SER A 294 9.58 25.18 27.97
C SER A 294 9.07 23.88 27.37
N ASN A 295 7.98 23.93 26.61
CA ASN A 295 7.52 22.84 25.75
C ASN A 295 7.01 23.46 24.44
N ASN A 296 7.71 23.19 23.34
CA ASN A 296 7.39 23.78 22.03
C ASN A 296 7.37 22.68 20.96
N GLU A 297 6.26 22.56 20.22
CA GLU A 297 6.02 21.43 19.29
C GLU A 297 7.12 21.29 18.24
N TYR A 298 7.76 22.39 17.82
CA TYR A 298 8.84 22.37 16.84
C TYR A 298 10.25 22.36 17.46
N ASP A 299 10.41 22.94 18.66
CA ASP A 299 11.73 23.17 19.24
C ASP A 299 12.15 22.17 20.32
N GLY A 300 11.20 21.47 20.97
CA GLY A 300 11.44 20.48 22.03
C GLY A 300 11.04 20.94 23.44
N GLU A 301 11.34 20.10 24.43
CA GLU A 301 11.05 20.33 25.85
C GLU A 301 12.35 20.60 26.65
N GLU A 302 12.30 21.60 27.54
CA GLU A 302 13.37 21.93 28.47
C GLU A 302 12.88 21.62 29.89
N TYR A 303 13.54 20.68 30.57
CA TYR A 303 13.17 20.18 31.88
C TYR A 303 14.30 20.38 32.90
N ASP A 304 14.00 21.06 34.01
CA ASP A 304 14.92 21.27 35.13
C ASP A 304 14.48 20.43 36.34
N ALA A 305 15.11 19.27 36.53
CA ALA A 305 14.74 18.33 37.59
C ALA A 305 14.99 18.89 39.01
N ARG A 306 15.83 19.93 39.15
CA ARG A 306 16.05 20.64 40.43
C ARG A 306 14.82 21.42 40.89
N LYS A 307 13.86 21.64 39.98
CA LYS A 307 12.58 22.31 40.22
C LYS A 307 11.40 21.33 40.33
N GLU A 308 11.65 20.03 40.48
CA GLU A 308 10.59 19.04 40.70
C GLU A 308 9.76 19.32 41.96
N LEU A 309 8.44 19.36 41.79
CA LEU A 309 7.46 19.64 42.84
C LEU A 309 7.07 18.32 43.53
N THR A 310 7.98 17.71 44.29
CA THR A 310 7.76 16.35 44.86
C THR A 310 6.50 16.29 45.73
N GLY A 311 5.56 15.39 45.40
CA GLY A 311 4.30 15.21 46.15
C GLY A 311 3.21 16.26 45.90
N TRP A 312 3.37 17.17 44.92
CA TRP A 312 2.46 18.30 44.71
C TRP A 312 0.99 17.94 44.45
N SER A 313 0.72 16.77 43.88
CA SER A 313 -0.63 16.25 43.61
C SER A 313 -1.13 15.27 44.69
N GLU A 314 -0.49 15.27 45.86
CA GLU A 314 -0.90 14.55 47.07
C GLU A 314 -1.46 15.51 48.14
N VAL A 315 -2.11 14.94 49.15
CA VAL A 315 -2.73 15.66 50.28
C VAL A 315 -1.65 16.08 51.29
N GLY A 316 -1.74 17.30 51.82
CA GLY A 316 -0.80 17.83 52.81
C GLY A 316 0.48 18.42 52.22
N TYR A 317 0.52 18.68 50.91
CA TYR A 317 1.63 19.40 50.27
C TYR A 317 1.56 20.90 50.59
N ASP A 318 2.69 21.50 50.97
CA ASP A 318 2.79 22.93 51.27
C ASP A 318 2.79 23.79 49.99
N ASP A 319 1.62 24.34 49.67
CA ASP A 319 1.40 25.27 48.57
C ASP A 319 1.26 26.74 49.02
N SER A 320 1.74 27.07 50.23
CA SER A 320 1.70 28.44 50.75
C SER A 320 2.46 29.44 49.87
N SER A 321 3.46 28.97 49.12
CA SER A 321 4.23 29.73 48.13
C SER A 321 3.56 29.86 46.75
N TRP A 322 2.45 29.14 46.50
CA TRP A 322 1.75 29.16 45.21
C TRP A 322 0.73 30.31 45.15
N GLU A 323 0.62 30.94 44.00
CA GLU A 323 -0.41 31.94 43.71
C GLU A 323 -1.80 31.29 43.74
N SER A 324 -2.85 32.05 44.05
CA SER A 324 -4.23 31.56 43.84
C SER A 324 -4.55 31.60 42.35
N ALA A 325 -5.19 30.56 41.82
CA ALA A 325 -5.52 30.46 40.41
C ALA A 325 -6.46 31.58 39.97
N GLU A 326 -6.14 32.24 38.87
CA GLU A 326 -6.89 33.40 38.40
C GLU A 326 -8.13 32.98 37.61
N ARG A 327 -9.20 33.77 37.70
CA ARG A 327 -10.29 33.68 36.72
C ARG A 327 -9.83 34.34 35.42
N VAL A 328 -9.51 33.50 34.44
CA VAL A 328 -9.03 33.90 33.12
C VAL A 328 -10.16 34.17 32.12
N ALA A 329 -9.81 34.71 30.95
CA ALA A 329 -10.76 34.89 29.86
C ALA A 329 -11.30 33.52 29.37
N ILE A 330 -12.61 33.47 29.10
CA ILE A 330 -13.27 32.32 28.48
C ILE A 330 -12.74 32.20 27.04
N PRO A 331 -12.24 31.03 26.58
CA PRO A 331 -11.85 30.86 25.18
C PRO A 331 -13.07 30.97 24.24
N TYR A 332 -12.82 31.27 22.98
CA TYR A 332 -13.87 31.53 21.99
C TYR A 332 -14.72 30.30 21.64
N GLY A 333 -14.10 29.13 21.45
CA GLY A 333 -14.79 27.92 21.02
C GLY A 333 -15.80 27.37 22.04
N THR A 334 -16.70 26.52 21.57
CA THR A 334 -17.69 25.84 22.42
C THR A 334 -17.16 24.50 22.92
N LEU A 335 -17.43 24.17 24.19
CA LEU A 335 -17.04 22.87 24.76
C LEU A 335 -17.80 21.70 24.12
N ARG A 336 -17.07 20.63 23.80
CA ARG A 336 -17.55 19.36 23.22
C ARG A 336 -16.75 18.18 23.76
N ALA A 337 -17.39 17.03 23.97
CA ALA A 337 -16.71 15.79 24.29
C ALA A 337 -15.78 15.38 23.14
N GLN A 338 -14.58 14.91 23.46
CA GLN A 338 -13.73 14.23 22.49
C GLN A 338 -14.34 12.84 22.20
N MET A 339 -15.02 12.71 21.06
CA MET A 339 -15.68 11.49 20.60
C MET A 339 -14.72 10.50 19.88
N MET A 340 -13.41 10.60 20.16
CA MET A 340 -12.37 9.75 19.59
C MET A 340 -11.33 9.40 20.66
N GLU A 341 -10.64 8.26 20.49
CA GLU A 341 -9.50 7.93 21.36
C GLU A 341 -8.36 8.95 21.24
N GLY A 342 -7.61 9.12 22.31
CA GLY A 342 -6.49 10.07 22.38
C GLY A 342 -5.15 9.46 21.94
N MET A 343 -4.12 10.30 21.88
CA MET A 343 -2.74 9.84 21.66
C MET A 343 -2.22 9.07 22.88
N LYS A 344 -1.40 8.04 22.66
CA LYS A 344 -0.77 7.21 23.70
C LYS A 344 0.65 6.85 23.29
N VAL A 345 1.47 6.42 24.26
CA VAL A 345 2.64 5.58 23.95
C VAL A 345 2.09 4.21 23.55
N VAL A 346 2.09 3.94 22.25
CA VAL A 346 1.45 2.75 21.65
C VAL A 346 2.44 1.63 21.35
N ASP A 347 3.74 1.91 21.35
CA ASP A 347 4.81 0.96 21.07
C ASP A 347 6.15 1.49 21.62
N THR A 348 7.16 0.64 21.77
CA THR A 348 8.49 1.04 22.26
C THR A 348 9.63 0.38 21.48
N LEU A 349 10.61 1.18 21.05
CA LEU A 349 11.79 0.73 20.31
C LEU A 349 13.06 0.87 21.14
N LYS A 350 14.01 -0.05 20.96
CA LYS A 350 15.39 0.09 21.48
C LYS A 350 16.33 0.53 20.35
N PRO A 351 17.38 1.32 20.63
CA PRO A 351 18.37 1.69 19.61
C PRO A 351 18.98 0.46 18.95
N LEU A 352 18.89 0.38 17.62
CA LEU A 352 19.52 -0.63 16.79
C LEU A 352 21.05 -0.53 16.86
N SER A 353 21.60 0.69 16.94
CA SER A 353 23.03 0.92 17.16
C SER A 353 23.28 2.21 17.96
N ILE A 354 24.50 2.34 18.47
CA ILE A 354 25.02 3.57 19.09
C ILE A 354 26.42 3.80 18.52
N THR A 355 26.63 4.96 17.90
CA THR A 355 27.91 5.38 17.34
C THR A 355 28.44 6.57 18.14
N ARG A 356 29.68 6.47 18.64
CA ARG A 356 30.37 7.60 19.29
C ARG A 356 31.07 8.45 18.23
N LEU A 357 30.83 9.75 18.26
CA LEU A 357 31.52 10.74 17.43
C LEU A 357 32.54 11.54 18.27
N GLU A 358 33.17 12.52 17.65
CA GLU A 358 34.07 13.46 18.34
C GLU A 358 33.33 14.32 19.38
N GLU A 359 34.08 15.04 20.22
CA GLU A 359 33.57 15.97 21.24
C GLU A 359 32.62 15.36 22.29
N GLY A 360 32.54 14.03 22.39
CA GLY A 360 31.65 13.34 23.33
C GLY A 360 30.19 13.25 22.88
N LYS A 361 29.93 13.46 21.59
CA LYS A 361 28.61 13.25 20.97
C LYS A 361 28.40 11.76 20.68
N TYR A 362 27.16 11.31 20.75
CA TYR A 362 26.77 9.96 20.31
C TYR A 362 25.53 10.03 19.43
N ILE A 363 25.44 9.13 18.45
CA ILE A 363 24.26 8.96 17.60
C ILE A 363 23.61 7.62 17.94
N LEU A 364 22.33 7.66 18.30
CA LEU A 364 21.45 6.50 18.37
C LEU A 364 20.83 6.30 16.98
N ASP A 365 20.92 5.12 16.39
CA ASP A 365 20.05 4.72 15.27
C ASP A 365 18.91 3.87 15.85
N MET A 366 17.66 4.33 15.73
CA MET A 366 16.48 3.58 16.18
C MET A 366 16.09 2.44 15.21
N GLY A 367 16.72 2.35 14.04
CA GLY A 367 16.43 1.38 12.99
C GLY A 367 15.15 1.66 12.19
N GLN A 368 14.35 2.62 12.63
CA GLN A 368 13.06 3.01 12.10
C GLN A 368 12.89 4.52 12.27
N ASN A 369 12.46 5.23 11.22
CA ASN A 369 11.92 6.58 11.32
C ASN A 369 10.57 6.49 12.04
N MET A 370 10.58 6.80 13.34
CA MET A 370 9.46 6.72 14.27
C MET A 370 8.98 8.13 14.65
N VAL A 371 7.86 8.19 15.35
CA VAL A 371 7.29 9.45 15.83
C VAL A 371 6.99 9.32 17.32
N GLY A 372 7.40 10.30 18.11
CA GLY A 372 7.29 10.28 19.58
C GLY A 372 8.51 10.94 20.23
N TRP A 373 9.14 10.26 21.19
CA TRP A 373 10.29 10.80 21.93
C TRP A 373 11.20 9.71 22.48
N ILE A 374 12.29 10.10 23.15
CA ILE A 374 13.19 9.21 23.88
C ILE A 374 12.93 9.31 25.39
N ARG A 375 12.62 8.17 26.01
CA ARG A 375 12.78 7.96 27.45
C ARG A 375 14.23 7.64 27.75
N MET A 376 14.85 8.44 28.61
CA MET A 376 16.25 8.33 29.02
C MET A 376 16.37 7.92 30.50
N LYS A 377 17.36 7.08 30.80
CA LYS A 377 17.91 6.87 32.14
C LYS A 377 19.29 7.50 32.22
N VAL A 378 19.58 8.25 33.27
CA VAL A 378 20.84 9.00 33.43
C VAL A 378 21.28 9.02 34.89
N LYS A 379 22.58 9.15 35.14
CA LYS A 379 23.14 9.36 36.48
C LYS A 379 24.34 10.30 36.41
N GLY A 380 24.25 11.44 37.07
CA GLY A 380 25.29 12.47 37.09
C GLY A 380 25.18 13.36 38.33
N ASN A 381 25.80 14.53 38.26
CA ASN A 381 25.76 15.56 39.29
C ASN A 381 24.55 16.48 39.12
N GLU A 382 24.21 17.22 40.18
CA GLU A 382 23.21 18.28 40.09
C GLU A 382 23.66 19.37 39.12
N GLY A 383 22.81 19.72 38.15
CA GLY A 383 23.12 20.71 37.11
C GLY A 383 23.81 20.17 35.86
N ASP A 384 24.26 18.90 35.84
CA ASP A 384 24.66 18.25 34.59
C ASP A 384 23.48 18.32 33.60
N THR A 385 23.74 18.59 32.33
CA THR A 385 22.68 18.79 31.32
C THR A 385 22.88 17.85 30.15
N VAL A 386 21.89 16.98 29.91
CA VAL A 386 21.84 16.15 28.70
C VAL A 386 20.95 16.82 27.68
N GLN A 387 21.41 16.86 26.43
CA GLN A 387 20.65 17.35 25.29
C GLN A 387 20.48 16.23 24.26
N LEU A 388 19.24 16.06 23.79
CA LEU A 388 18.86 15.13 22.73
C LEU A 388 18.42 15.94 21.50
N ARG A 389 19.02 15.70 20.33
CA ARG A 389 18.60 16.30 19.06
C ARG A 389 18.13 15.22 18.08
N PHE A 390 17.11 15.50 17.29
CA PHE A 390 16.41 14.48 16.50
C PHE A 390 16.56 14.72 14.99
N ALA A 391 16.68 13.65 14.19
CA ALA A 391 16.69 13.74 12.72
C ALA A 391 16.16 12.46 12.05
N GLU A 392 15.70 12.59 10.81
CA GLU A 392 15.26 11.45 9.99
C GLU A 392 16.42 10.72 9.31
N ILE A 393 17.47 11.45 8.93
CA ILE A 393 18.64 10.95 8.21
C ILE A 393 19.94 11.54 8.79
N VAL A 394 21.06 10.92 8.44
CA VAL A 394 22.42 11.34 8.82
C VAL A 394 23.24 11.69 7.57
N GLN A 395 24.23 12.56 7.76
CA GLN A 395 25.24 12.89 6.77
C GLN A 395 26.23 11.73 6.59
N PRO A 396 27.02 11.70 5.50
CA PRO A 396 28.02 10.65 5.26
C PRO A 396 29.12 10.52 6.32
N ASP A 397 29.33 11.56 7.14
CA ASP A 397 30.27 11.56 8.28
C ASP A 397 29.64 11.06 9.60
N GLY A 398 28.34 10.75 9.58
CA GLY A 398 27.55 10.29 10.74
C GLY A 398 26.88 11.39 11.55
N ASN A 399 27.13 12.67 11.29
CA ASN A 399 26.40 13.75 11.97
C ASN A 399 24.92 13.78 11.53
N LEU A 400 24.04 14.35 12.36
CA LEU A 400 22.63 14.56 11.96
C LEU A 400 22.54 15.47 10.74
N TYR A 401 21.59 15.18 9.85
CA TYR A 401 21.16 16.11 8.80
C TYR A 401 19.91 16.84 9.28
N LEU A 402 19.94 18.17 9.32
CA LEU A 402 18.90 19.00 9.93
C LEU A 402 18.25 20.00 8.96
N ASP A 403 18.81 20.18 7.76
CA ASP A 403 18.39 21.23 6.82
C ASP A 403 16.91 21.09 6.41
N ASN A 404 16.42 19.84 6.25
CA ASN A 404 15.02 19.57 5.90
C ASN A 404 14.02 19.83 7.04
N LEU A 405 14.50 20.08 8.26
CA LEU A 405 13.68 20.47 9.42
C LEU A 405 13.39 21.98 9.44
N ARG A 406 14.08 22.75 8.59
CA ARG A 406 13.96 24.21 8.41
C ARG A 406 14.32 24.98 9.69
N ASP A 407 13.35 25.65 10.34
CA ASP A 407 13.61 26.40 11.59
C ASP A 407 13.24 25.63 12.88
N ALA A 408 12.76 24.39 12.78
CA ALA A 408 12.45 23.54 13.93
C ALA A 408 13.73 23.12 14.65
N ARG A 409 13.87 23.45 15.93
CA ARG A 409 15.11 23.13 16.68
C ARG A 409 15.20 21.67 17.11
N VAL A 410 14.07 20.95 17.21
CA VAL A 410 14.01 19.51 17.55
C VAL A 410 15.03 19.10 18.63
N THR A 411 15.01 19.80 19.76
CA THR A 411 16.02 19.67 20.82
C THR A 411 15.38 19.57 22.19
N ASP A 412 15.47 18.41 22.81
CA ASP A 412 15.07 18.18 24.19
C ASP A 412 16.26 18.37 25.14
N LYS A 413 16.01 18.90 26.35
CA LYS A 413 17.04 19.19 27.36
C LYS A 413 16.59 18.77 28.75
N TYR A 414 17.45 18.00 29.43
CA TYR A 414 17.24 17.55 30.80
C TYR A 414 18.39 18.01 31.70
N ILE A 415 18.09 18.83 32.71
CA ILE A 415 19.04 19.28 33.74
C ILE A 415 18.83 18.43 35.00
N LEU A 416 19.87 17.70 35.41
CA LEU A 416 19.82 16.71 36.48
C LEU A 416 19.67 17.35 37.88
N LYS A 417 19.00 16.62 38.78
CA LYS A 417 18.92 16.94 40.23
C LYS A 417 19.98 16.24 41.08
N GLY A 418 20.83 15.39 40.47
CA GLY A 418 21.97 14.73 41.10
C GLY A 418 21.62 13.61 42.09
N LYS A 419 20.41 13.02 42.02
CA LYS A 419 19.87 12.11 43.05
C LYS A 419 19.68 10.69 42.52
N GLY A 420 20.78 9.97 42.41
CA GLY A 420 20.79 8.55 42.04
C GLY A 420 20.72 8.34 40.54
N THR A 421 19.94 7.36 40.08
CA THR A 421 19.60 7.21 38.66
C THR A 421 18.27 7.90 38.43
N GLU A 422 18.26 8.86 37.52
CA GLU A 422 17.11 9.64 37.11
C GLU A 422 16.53 9.05 35.82
N GLU A 423 15.20 9.07 35.68
CA GLU A 423 14.50 8.64 34.46
C GLU A 423 13.58 9.77 34.00
N TRP A 424 13.64 10.09 32.71
CA TRP A 424 12.90 11.20 32.12
C TRP A 424 12.48 10.93 30.67
N ALA A 425 11.34 11.51 30.29
CA ALA A 425 10.86 11.65 28.93
C ALA A 425 10.07 12.99 28.87
N PRO A 426 10.01 13.67 27.72
CA PRO A 426 9.14 14.84 27.57
C PRO A 426 7.67 14.44 27.61
N VAL A 427 6.76 15.39 27.87
CA VAL A 427 5.32 15.12 28.01
C VAL A 427 4.43 16.01 27.13
N PHE A 428 4.93 17.15 26.64
CA PHE A 428 4.15 18.11 25.85
C PHE A 428 4.70 18.42 24.45
N VAL A 429 5.70 17.66 24.00
CA VAL A 429 6.26 17.73 22.64
C VAL A 429 6.36 16.33 22.03
N TYR A 430 6.70 16.25 20.75
CA TYR A 430 7.04 15.01 20.05
C TYR A 430 7.88 15.35 18.81
N HIS A 431 8.60 14.37 18.28
CA HIS A 431 9.51 14.52 17.14
C HIS A 431 9.29 13.36 16.15
N GLY A 432 9.51 13.61 14.86
CA GLY A 432 9.68 12.57 13.85
C GLY A 432 11.16 12.32 13.56
N PHE A 433 11.65 11.09 13.78
CA PHE A 433 13.08 10.79 13.74
C PHE A 433 13.39 9.30 13.61
N ARG A 434 14.54 9.02 12.99
CA ARG A 434 15.25 7.73 13.12
C ARG A 434 16.50 7.84 13.98
N TYR A 435 17.16 9.00 13.93
CA TYR A 435 18.46 9.22 14.56
C TYR A 435 18.34 10.25 15.68
N VAL A 436 19.08 10.01 16.77
CA VAL A 436 19.12 10.92 17.93
C VAL A 436 20.57 11.20 18.30
N GLU A 437 20.97 12.46 18.30
CA GLU A 437 22.24 12.89 18.88
C GLU A 437 22.07 13.10 20.39
N VAL A 438 22.92 12.42 21.17
CA VAL A 438 23.04 12.59 22.63
C VAL A 438 24.31 13.37 22.93
N THR A 439 24.19 14.47 23.66
CA THR A 439 25.32 15.30 24.11
C THR A 439 25.19 15.67 25.58
N GLY A 440 26.31 15.90 26.26
CA GLY A 440 26.34 16.23 27.69
C GLY A 440 25.99 15.06 28.64
N TYR A 441 25.87 13.83 28.13
CA TYR A 441 25.58 12.66 28.96
C TYR A 441 26.73 12.36 29.93
N PRO A 442 26.50 12.26 31.25
CA PRO A 442 27.53 11.95 32.23
C PRO A 442 27.97 10.47 32.14
N GLY A 443 29.17 10.25 31.61
CA GLY A 443 29.80 8.93 31.50
C GLY A 443 29.62 8.25 30.14
N GLU A 444 29.70 6.92 30.11
CA GLU A 444 29.47 6.13 28.90
C GLU A 444 27.98 5.74 28.77
N ILE A 445 27.49 5.66 27.53
CA ILE A 445 26.11 5.27 27.24
C ILE A 445 25.99 3.83 26.76
N SER A 446 24.82 3.25 27.02
CA SER A 446 24.41 1.93 26.52
C SER A 446 22.99 1.99 25.94
N LYS A 447 22.59 0.96 25.20
CA LYS A 447 21.22 0.84 24.65
C LYS A 447 20.14 0.78 25.73
N ASP A 448 20.48 0.32 26.93
CA ASP A 448 19.53 0.21 28.03
C ASP A 448 19.22 1.57 28.68
N HIS A 449 20.05 2.59 28.43
CA HIS A 449 19.81 3.97 28.88
C HIS A 449 18.71 4.67 28.08
N PHE A 450 18.30 4.15 26.92
CA PHE A 450 17.34 4.80 26.04
C PHE A 450 16.23 3.86 25.56
N THR A 451 15.02 4.38 25.47
CA THR A 451 13.87 3.74 24.82
C THR A 451 13.18 4.79 23.96
N GLY A 452 12.97 4.52 22.67
CA GLY A 452 12.05 5.31 21.86
C GLY A 452 10.63 4.94 22.22
N GLU A 453 9.84 5.89 22.67
CA GLU A 453 8.41 5.73 22.91
C GLU A 453 7.67 6.24 21.67
N VAL A 454 6.95 5.33 20.99
CA VAL A 454 6.21 5.65 19.77
C VAL A 454 4.85 6.21 20.16
N VAL A 455 4.54 7.42 19.68
CA VAL A 455 3.37 8.20 20.09
C VAL A 455 2.54 8.59 18.88
N ASN A 456 1.31 8.07 18.84
CA ASN A 456 0.28 8.42 17.86
C ASN A 456 -1.12 8.25 18.51
N ASP A 457 -2.18 8.69 17.83
CA ASP A 457 -3.57 8.39 18.23
C ASP A 457 -3.78 6.87 18.36
N GLN A 458 -4.51 6.43 19.39
CA GLN A 458 -4.82 5.01 19.57
C GLN A 458 -5.81 4.55 18.48
N MET A 459 -5.26 3.98 17.41
CA MET A 459 -5.99 3.34 16.32
C MET A 459 -5.72 1.83 16.36
N GLU A 460 -6.77 1.02 16.24
CA GLU A 460 -6.65 -0.43 16.15
C GLU A 460 -6.09 -0.81 14.77
N LEU A 461 -5.08 -1.69 14.70
CA LEU A 461 -4.66 -2.28 13.42
C LEU A 461 -5.74 -3.26 12.98
N ILE A 462 -6.42 -2.96 11.87
CA ILE A 462 -7.56 -3.73 11.37
C ILE A 462 -7.29 -4.43 10.04
N GLY A 463 -6.13 -4.27 9.41
CA GLY A 463 -5.81 -5.05 8.21
C GLY A 463 -4.34 -5.38 8.07
N THR A 464 -4.08 -6.56 7.50
CA THR A 464 -2.75 -7.06 7.20
C THR A 464 -2.70 -7.62 5.80
N ILE A 465 -1.54 -7.53 5.14
CA ILE A 465 -1.30 -8.10 3.83
C ILE A 465 0.19 -8.48 3.67
N GLU A 466 0.42 -9.71 3.25
CA GLU A 466 1.71 -10.23 2.79
C GLU A 466 1.54 -10.78 1.36
N THR A 467 2.55 -10.59 0.53
CA THR A 467 2.55 -11.05 -0.86
C THR A 467 3.84 -11.81 -1.19
N SER A 468 3.87 -12.54 -2.30
CA SER A 468 5.13 -13.12 -2.78
C SER A 468 6.16 -12.10 -3.28
N ASP A 469 5.84 -10.80 -3.30
CA ASP A 469 6.73 -9.74 -3.75
C ASP A 469 7.34 -8.97 -2.55
N PRO A 470 8.67 -9.02 -2.35
CA PRO A 470 9.30 -8.39 -1.20
C PRO A 470 9.32 -6.85 -1.27
N VAL A 471 9.20 -6.25 -2.47
CA VAL A 471 9.15 -4.80 -2.63
C VAL A 471 7.81 -4.29 -2.13
N ILE A 472 6.69 -4.91 -2.55
CA ILE A 472 5.35 -4.56 -2.08
C ILE A 472 5.25 -4.71 -0.55
N ASN A 473 5.75 -5.81 0.01
CA ASN A 473 5.73 -6.04 1.46
C ASN A 473 6.52 -4.95 2.23
N GLN A 474 7.69 -4.55 1.73
CA GLN A 474 8.48 -3.49 2.36
C GLN A 474 7.84 -2.11 2.21
N VAL A 475 7.18 -1.82 1.08
CA VAL A 475 6.44 -0.55 0.89
C VAL A 475 5.21 -0.50 1.79
N MET A 476 4.46 -1.61 1.97
CA MET A 476 3.36 -1.68 2.94
C MET A 476 3.84 -1.42 4.39
N LYS A 477 5.00 -1.97 4.77
CA LYS A 477 5.63 -1.68 6.07
C LYS A 477 6.02 -0.20 6.22
N ASN A 478 6.60 0.40 5.17
CA ASN A 478 6.91 1.83 5.17
C ASN A 478 5.64 2.70 5.26
N ALA A 479 4.57 2.28 4.58
CA ALA A 479 3.28 2.94 4.63
C ALA A 479 2.68 2.90 6.05
N PHE A 480 2.65 1.74 6.70
CA PHE A 480 2.19 1.58 8.09
C PHE A 480 2.90 2.55 9.05
N TRP A 481 4.23 2.64 8.98
CA TRP A 481 5.01 3.54 9.83
C TRP A 481 4.81 5.02 9.49
N GLY A 482 4.70 5.36 8.20
CA GLY A 482 4.46 6.73 7.76
C GLY A 482 3.07 7.24 8.13
N ILE A 483 2.05 6.38 7.99
CA ILE A 483 0.66 6.66 8.34
C ILE A 483 0.53 6.86 9.84
N ARG A 484 0.93 5.89 10.68
CA ARG A 484 0.80 6.02 12.14
C ARG A 484 1.54 7.24 12.68
N GLY A 485 2.69 7.59 12.10
CA GLY A 485 3.47 8.75 12.52
C GLY A 485 2.82 10.11 12.20
N ASN A 486 1.87 10.15 11.28
CA ASN A 486 1.25 11.37 10.78
C ASN A 486 -0.18 11.61 11.30
N TYR A 487 -0.46 11.15 12.52
CA TYR A 487 -1.70 11.42 13.24
C TYR A 487 -1.46 12.13 14.58
N LYS A 488 -2.21 13.21 14.80
CA LYS A 488 -2.22 14.01 16.03
C LYS A 488 -3.62 14.57 16.33
N GLY A 489 -4.60 13.69 16.55
CA GLY A 489 -6.03 14.02 16.63
C GLY A 489 -6.63 14.52 15.30
N MET A 490 -5.83 14.48 14.24
CA MET A 490 -6.06 14.90 12.86
C MET A 490 -4.88 14.36 12.04
N PRO A 491 -5.03 14.03 10.75
CA PRO A 491 -3.91 13.72 9.87
C PRO A 491 -3.05 14.97 9.63
N ILE A 492 -1.72 14.85 9.59
CA ILE A 492 -0.76 15.94 9.31
C ILE A 492 0.19 15.59 8.15
N ASP A 493 0.72 16.55 7.40
CA ASP A 493 1.63 16.29 6.26
C ASP A 493 2.85 15.47 6.65
N CYS A 494 3.57 15.95 7.67
CA CYS A 494 4.81 15.36 8.16
C CYS A 494 4.98 15.63 9.68
N PRO A 495 5.74 14.81 10.43
CA PRO A 495 5.76 14.88 11.90
C PRO A 495 6.99 15.59 12.51
N GLN A 496 7.94 16.04 11.70
CA GLN A 496 9.29 16.45 12.13
C GLN A 496 9.56 17.96 12.00
N ARG A 497 9.31 18.57 10.83
CA ARG A 497 9.68 19.96 10.54
C ARG A 497 8.74 20.96 11.21
N ASN A 498 8.99 22.27 11.01
CA ASN A 498 8.15 23.38 11.47
C ASN A 498 6.81 23.53 10.69
N GLU A 499 6.15 22.42 10.40
CA GLU A 499 4.91 22.36 9.61
C GLU A 499 3.84 21.57 10.36
N ARG A 500 3.79 20.24 10.18
CA ARG A 500 2.88 19.36 10.91
C ARG A 500 1.43 19.81 10.72
N GLN A 501 1.09 20.25 9.53
CA GLN A 501 -0.19 20.87 9.22
C GLN A 501 -1.16 19.85 8.62
N PRO A 502 -2.45 19.90 8.97
CA PRO A 502 -3.46 19.03 8.40
C PRO A 502 -3.87 19.46 6.99
N TRP A 503 -2.93 19.32 6.06
CA TRP A 503 -3.10 19.57 4.63
C TRP A 503 -4.12 18.59 4.05
N LEU A 504 -5.15 19.13 3.38
CA LEU A 504 -6.30 18.33 2.96
C LEU A 504 -6.00 17.39 1.78
N GLY A 505 -5.29 17.88 0.75
CA GLY A 505 -5.08 17.18 -0.53
C GLY A 505 -4.35 15.84 -0.41
N ASP A 506 -3.48 15.73 0.59
CA ASP A 506 -2.79 14.51 1.01
C ASP A 506 -3.73 13.33 1.24
N ARG A 507 -4.95 13.59 1.76
CA ARG A 507 -5.87 12.57 2.30
C ARG A 507 -7.13 12.39 1.44
N THR A 508 -7.14 12.87 0.20
CA THR A 508 -8.34 12.74 -0.67
C THR A 508 -8.66 11.28 -1.00
N MET A 509 -7.73 10.51 -1.58
CA MET A 509 -7.83 9.04 -1.63
C MET A 509 -7.01 8.35 -0.54
N GLY A 510 -6.04 9.03 0.07
CA GLY A 510 -5.22 8.50 1.16
C GLY A 510 -6.07 7.95 2.32
N GLY A 511 -7.14 8.63 2.71
CA GLY A 511 -8.06 8.15 3.75
C GLY A 511 -8.72 6.80 3.44
N LEU A 512 -8.95 6.44 2.17
CA LEU A 512 -9.40 5.08 1.82
C LEU A 512 -8.28 4.06 2.04
N GLY A 513 -7.05 4.36 1.65
CA GLY A 513 -5.91 3.47 1.90
C GLY A 513 -5.63 3.28 3.38
N GLU A 514 -5.65 4.36 4.14
CA GLU A 514 -5.47 4.36 5.60
C GLU A 514 -6.56 3.54 6.31
N SER A 515 -7.80 3.54 5.78
CA SER A 515 -8.93 2.75 6.33
C SER A 515 -8.77 1.24 6.24
N TYR A 516 -7.91 0.73 5.33
CA TYR A 516 -7.61 -0.70 5.25
C TYR A 516 -6.59 -1.14 6.31
N LEU A 517 -5.80 -0.21 6.87
CA LEU A 517 -4.81 -0.52 7.92
C LEU A 517 -5.34 -0.24 9.33
N PHE A 518 -6.03 0.90 9.53
CA PHE A 518 -6.34 1.42 10.86
C PHE A 518 -7.83 1.68 11.07
N GLU A 519 -8.35 1.30 12.24
CA GLU A 519 -9.65 1.77 12.71
C GLU A 519 -9.52 3.25 13.07
N HIS A 520 -10.15 4.10 12.26
CA HIS A 520 -10.05 5.55 12.34
C HIS A 520 -11.40 6.25 12.14
N VAL A 521 -12.54 5.52 12.25
CA VAL A 521 -13.88 6.02 11.94
C VAL A 521 -14.22 7.28 12.74
N GLN A 522 -13.82 7.33 14.02
CA GLN A 522 -14.05 8.50 14.88
C GLN A 522 -13.06 9.64 14.63
N LEU A 523 -11.79 9.34 14.36
CA LEU A 523 -10.79 10.35 14.03
C LEU A 523 -11.19 11.10 12.75
N TYR A 524 -11.58 10.39 11.69
CA TYR A 524 -12.06 11.03 10.46
C TYR A 524 -13.44 11.68 10.61
N SER A 525 -14.35 11.13 11.43
CA SER A 525 -15.62 11.82 11.74
C SER A 525 -15.37 13.17 12.39
N LYS A 526 -14.42 13.25 13.34
CA LYS A 526 -13.97 14.49 13.97
C LYS A 526 -13.21 15.40 12.99
N TRP A 527 -12.36 14.87 12.12
CA TRP A 527 -11.60 15.70 11.18
C TRP A 527 -12.50 16.35 10.11
N ILE A 528 -13.55 15.66 9.68
CA ILE A 528 -14.59 16.24 8.80
C ILE A 528 -15.36 17.36 9.52
N ASP A 529 -15.57 17.25 10.85
CA ASP A 529 -16.09 18.36 11.65
C ASP A 529 -15.11 19.56 11.68
N ASP A 530 -13.80 19.33 11.82
CA ASP A 530 -12.78 20.39 11.75
C ASP A 530 -12.78 21.12 10.40
N ILE A 531 -12.98 20.38 9.29
CA ILE A 531 -13.06 20.95 7.94
C ILE A 531 -14.29 21.86 7.81
N ARG A 532 -15.47 21.42 8.29
CA ARG A 532 -16.67 22.27 8.36
C ARG A 532 -16.40 23.52 9.19
N GLU A 533 -15.82 23.35 10.38
CA GLU A 533 -15.63 24.44 11.35
C GLU A 533 -14.55 25.45 10.89
N SER A 534 -13.65 25.02 10.01
CA SER A 534 -12.69 25.91 9.34
C SER A 534 -13.28 26.66 8.13
N GLN A 535 -14.51 26.34 7.68
CA GLN A 535 -15.18 27.01 6.55
C GLN A 535 -15.59 28.45 6.93
N ARG A 536 -15.32 29.41 6.05
CA ARG A 536 -15.80 30.79 6.22
C ARG A 536 -17.30 30.93 5.91
N GLU A 537 -17.90 32.04 6.32
CA GLU A 537 -19.31 32.37 6.05
C GLU A 537 -19.66 32.42 4.55
N ASP A 538 -18.70 32.81 3.69
CA ASP A 538 -18.85 32.80 2.23
C ASP A 538 -18.94 31.39 1.62
N GLY A 539 -18.45 30.36 2.33
CA GLY A 539 -18.40 28.97 1.87
C GLY A 539 -17.00 28.46 1.56
N THR A 540 -15.96 29.30 1.61
CA THR A 540 -14.57 28.91 1.35
C THR A 540 -14.05 27.97 2.43
N ILE A 541 -13.43 26.86 2.00
CA ILE A 541 -12.70 25.91 2.86
C ILE A 541 -11.19 26.17 2.68
N PRO A 542 -10.38 26.14 3.74
CA PRO A 542 -8.94 26.34 3.64
C PRO A 542 -8.21 25.11 3.12
N ASP A 543 -6.98 25.31 2.65
CA ASP A 543 -6.08 24.25 2.18
C ASP A 543 -5.61 23.34 3.34
N VAL A 544 -5.73 23.83 4.59
CA VAL A 544 -5.34 23.18 5.85
C VAL A 544 -6.47 23.32 6.87
N ALA A 545 -6.97 22.22 7.45
CA ALA A 545 -8.04 22.26 8.46
C ALA A 545 -7.78 21.28 9.64
N PRO A 546 -7.82 21.70 10.92
CA PRO A 546 -8.06 23.05 11.43
C PRO A 546 -7.14 24.14 10.86
N ALA A 547 -7.70 25.34 10.67
CA ALA A 547 -7.03 26.49 10.05
C ALA A 547 -5.99 27.17 10.98
N PHE A 548 -4.98 26.41 11.42
CA PHE A 548 -3.79 26.94 12.12
C PHE A 548 -2.93 27.79 11.20
N TRP A 549 -2.98 27.55 9.89
CA TRP A 549 -2.51 28.47 8.86
C TRP A 549 -3.71 28.96 8.07
N ASN A 550 -3.92 30.28 8.02
CA ASN A 550 -5.01 30.93 7.27
C ASN A 550 -4.77 30.87 5.74
N TYR A 551 -4.63 29.68 5.17
CA TYR A 551 -4.53 29.45 3.73
C TYR A 551 -5.91 29.13 3.15
N TYR A 552 -6.58 30.16 2.62
CA TYR A 552 -7.82 30.03 1.88
C TYR A 552 -7.52 30.44 0.43
N SER A 553 -7.25 29.48 -0.46
CA SER A 553 -6.91 29.80 -1.86
C SER A 553 -7.96 29.43 -2.90
N ASP A 554 -9.13 28.95 -2.46
CA ASP A 554 -10.21 28.53 -3.36
C ASP A 554 -9.71 27.51 -4.40
N VAL A 555 -8.97 26.51 -3.93
CA VAL A 555 -8.52 25.34 -4.72
C VAL A 555 -9.55 24.22 -4.61
N VAL A 556 -9.75 23.43 -5.67
CA VAL A 556 -10.68 22.28 -5.65
C VAL A 556 -10.08 21.04 -4.98
N THR A 557 -8.84 20.71 -5.33
CA THR A 557 -8.18 19.43 -5.07
C THR A 557 -7.87 19.14 -3.60
N TRP A 558 -7.67 20.17 -2.77
CA TRP A 558 -7.45 20.03 -1.32
C TRP A 558 -8.80 19.86 -0.57
N PRO A 559 -9.75 20.81 -0.62
CA PRO A 559 -11.10 20.65 -0.05
C PRO A 559 -11.87 19.41 -0.52
N ALA A 560 -11.51 18.80 -1.65
CA ALA A 560 -12.04 17.50 -2.08
C ALA A 560 -12.03 16.45 -0.95
N ALA A 561 -11.00 16.43 -0.10
CA ALA A 561 -10.90 15.49 1.03
C ALA A 561 -12.13 15.51 1.97
N PHE A 562 -12.85 16.64 2.07
CA PHE A 562 -14.09 16.75 2.84
C PHE A 562 -15.18 15.79 2.35
N PHE A 563 -15.31 15.67 1.01
CA PHE A 563 -16.31 14.86 0.34
C PHE A 563 -15.86 13.40 0.26
N PHE A 564 -14.61 13.16 -0.14
CA PHE A 564 -14.10 11.80 -0.29
C PHE A 564 -14.01 11.04 1.04
N ASN A 565 -13.62 11.71 2.14
CA ASN A 565 -13.56 11.05 3.45
C ASN A 565 -14.95 10.82 4.05
N ALA A 566 -15.94 11.68 3.77
CA ALA A 566 -17.33 11.43 4.16
C ALA A 566 -17.91 10.20 3.43
N ASP A 567 -17.59 10.04 2.14
CA ASP A 567 -17.95 8.86 1.35
C ASP A 567 -17.18 7.59 1.79
N MET A 568 -15.91 7.71 2.19
CA MET A 568 -15.12 6.62 2.77
C MET A 568 -15.74 6.11 4.08
N LEU A 569 -16.09 7.01 5.01
CA LEU A 569 -16.71 6.64 6.29
C LEU A 569 -18.04 5.89 6.10
N TYR A 570 -18.81 6.26 5.08
CA TYR A 570 -20.01 5.55 4.69
C TYR A 570 -19.70 4.20 4.01
N ARG A 571 -18.79 4.15 3.03
CA ARG A 571 -18.48 2.91 2.28
C ARG A 571 -17.77 1.84 3.11
N GLN A 572 -16.77 2.20 3.92
CA GLN A 572 -15.96 1.25 4.67
C GLN A 572 -16.58 0.87 6.02
N PHE A 573 -17.27 1.81 6.67
CA PHE A 573 -17.76 1.65 8.04
C PHE A 573 -19.29 1.78 8.19
N GLY A 574 -20.02 2.14 7.14
CA GLY A 574 -21.49 2.33 7.20
C GLY A 574 -21.94 3.60 7.93
N ASN A 575 -21.00 4.47 8.30
CA ASN A 575 -21.29 5.64 9.11
C ASN A 575 -21.83 6.78 8.24
N LEU A 576 -23.16 6.89 8.13
CA LEU A 576 -23.82 7.95 7.37
C LEU A 576 -23.75 9.34 8.05
N LYS A 577 -23.50 9.39 9.37
CA LYS A 577 -23.63 10.63 10.16
C LYS A 577 -22.71 11.79 9.74
N PRO A 578 -21.43 11.56 9.35
CA PRO A 578 -20.55 12.60 8.81
C PRO A 578 -21.10 13.26 7.55
N ILE A 579 -21.84 12.54 6.70
CA ILE A 579 -22.50 13.12 5.51
C ILE A 579 -23.64 14.04 5.99
N GLU A 580 -24.59 13.51 6.76
CA GLU A 580 -25.76 14.27 7.25
C GLU A 580 -25.37 15.58 7.95
N LYS A 581 -24.43 15.48 8.90
CA LYS A 581 -24.01 16.60 9.76
C LYS A 581 -23.31 17.72 8.98
N ASN A 582 -22.71 17.40 7.84
CA ASN A 582 -21.86 18.33 7.07
C ASN A 582 -22.45 18.72 5.71
N TYR A 583 -23.56 18.11 5.29
CA TYR A 583 -24.15 18.29 3.97
C TYR A 583 -24.44 19.77 3.61
N GLU A 584 -24.98 20.57 4.54
CA GLU A 584 -25.19 22.01 4.29
C GLU A 584 -23.88 22.80 4.10
N SER A 585 -22.80 22.40 4.78
CA SER A 585 -21.45 22.98 4.60
C SER A 585 -20.89 22.65 3.23
N MET A 586 -21.05 21.40 2.80
CA MET A 586 -20.69 20.93 1.46
C MET A 586 -21.46 21.69 0.38
N LYS A 587 -22.77 21.91 0.58
CA LYS A 587 -23.60 22.73 -0.33
C LYS A 587 -23.15 24.19 -0.39
N ARG A 588 -22.72 24.80 0.72
CA ARG A 588 -22.14 26.16 0.70
C ARG A 588 -20.87 26.21 -0.13
N TRP A 589 -19.95 25.25 0.02
CA TRP A 589 -18.71 25.22 -0.75
C TRP A 589 -18.98 25.05 -2.26
N VAL A 590 -19.83 24.09 -2.65
CA VAL A 590 -20.19 23.89 -4.06
C VAL A 590 -20.86 25.13 -4.66
N ARG A 591 -21.69 25.83 -3.88
CA ARG A 591 -22.32 27.09 -4.29
C ARG A 591 -21.28 28.19 -4.50
N HIS A 592 -20.42 28.43 -3.52
CA HIS A 592 -19.34 29.42 -3.56
C HIS A 592 -18.44 29.22 -4.78
N MET A 593 -17.90 28.01 -4.96
CA MET A 593 -17.05 27.69 -6.12
C MET A 593 -17.77 27.94 -7.45
N LYS A 594 -19.07 27.60 -7.54
CA LYS A 594 -19.88 27.84 -8.73
C LYS A 594 -20.12 29.33 -8.99
N GLU A 595 -20.49 30.09 -7.97
CA GLU A 595 -20.93 31.49 -8.12
C GLU A 595 -19.76 32.45 -8.33
N GLU A 596 -18.60 32.19 -7.70
CA GLU A 596 -17.41 33.06 -7.81
C GLU A 596 -16.48 32.72 -8.98
N TYR A 597 -16.41 31.44 -9.40
CA TYR A 597 -15.32 30.98 -10.28
C TYR A 597 -15.71 30.17 -11.52
N MET A 598 -16.91 29.60 -11.60
CA MET A 598 -17.28 28.76 -12.76
C MET A 598 -17.40 29.60 -14.04
N THR A 599 -16.78 29.13 -15.12
CA THR A 599 -16.87 29.81 -16.43
C THR A 599 -18.24 29.63 -17.07
N ALA A 600 -18.54 30.45 -18.09
CA ALA A 600 -19.76 30.30 -18.90
C ALA A 600 -19.84 28.91 -19.58
N ASP A 601 -18.69 28.31 -19.85
CA ASP A 601 -18.51 26.99 -20.47
C ASP A 601 -18.47 25.84 -19.43
N TYR A 602 -18.84 26.12 -18.18
CA TYR A 602 -18.90 25.17 -17.05
C TYR A 602 -17.55 24.57 -16.61
N LEU A 603 -16.44 25.26 -16.88
CA LEU A 603 -15.11 24.91 -16.38
C LEU A 603 -14.90 25.45 -14.96
N MET A 604 -13.96 24.84 -14.23
CA MET A 604 -13.53 25.25 -12.90
C MET A 604 -12.04 25.61 -12.91
N PRO A 605 -11.67 26.89 -13.12
CA PRO A 605 -10.29 27.36 -13.31
C PRO A 605 -9.49 27.48 -11.99
N ARG A 606 -9.77 26.59 -11.03
CA ARG A 606 -9.41 26.75 -9.61
C ARG A 606 -8.53 25.62 -9.09
N ASP A 607 -7.30 25.63 -9.57
CA ASP A 607 -6.22 24.83 -9.05
C ASP A 607 -4.97 25.68 -8.75
N LYS A 608 -4.21 25.28 -7.72
CA LYS A 608 -3.04 26.03 -7.21
C LYS A 608 -1.76 25.20 -7.19
N TYR A 609 -1.88 23.88 -7.03
CA TYR A 609 -0.76 22.99 -6.73
C TYR A 609 -0.47 22.01 -7.88
N GLY A 610 -1.40 21.81 -8.80
CA GLY A 610 -1.30 20.83 -9.88
C GLY A 610 -1.26 19.40 -9.36
N ASP A 611 -0.70 18.53 -10.19
CA ASP A 611 -0.32 17.17 -9.80
C ASP A 611 0.95 17.22 -8.94
N TRP A 612 0.83 17.69 -7.69
CA TRP A 612 1.95 18.06 -6.83
C TRP A 612 3.03 16.97 -6.73
N CYS A 613 4.30 17.35 -6.82
CA CYS A 613 5.44 16.41 -6.77
C CYS A 613 5.46 15.31 -7.87
N VAL A 614 5.06 15.65 -9.12
CA VAL A 614 5.44 14.83 -10.30
C VAL A 614 6.96 14.58 -10.29
N PRO A 615 7.44 13.34 -10.55
CA PRO A 615 8.87 13.06 -10.66
C PRO A 615 9.58 14.04 -11.61
N PRO A 616 10.56 14.82 -11.11
CA PRO A 616 11.26 15.81 -11.93
C PRO A 616 12.18 15.15 -12.95
N GLU A 617 12.50 15.93 -13.98
CA GLU A 617 13.50 15.60 -15.00
C GLU A 617 14.95 15.55 -14.46
N SER A 618 15.24 16.19 -13.32
CA SER A 618 16.53 16.16 -12.62
C SER A 618 16.35 15.85 -11.14
N PRO A 619 17.14 14.93 -10.54
CA PRO A 619 16.91 14.43 -9.18
C PRO A 619 17.22 15.43 -8.05
N GLU A 620 17.76 16.61 -8.35
CA GLU A 620 18.02 17.71 -7.40
C GLU A 620 16.81 18.64 -7.24
N LEU A 621 15.85 18.59 -8.17
CA LEU A 621 14.68 19.48 -8.20
C LEU A 621 13.58 19.01 -7.23
N ILE A 622 12.83 19.96 -6.68
CA ILE A 622 11.60 19.69 -5.89
C ILE A 622 10.39 19.53 -6.83
N HIS A 623 10.36 20.29 -7.93
CA HIS A 623 9.26 20.31 -8.90
C HIS A 623 9.79 20.14 -10.32
N ALA A 624 9.10 19.33 -11.12
CA ALA A 624 9.32 19.25 -12.57
C ALA A 624 9.12 20.62 -13.22
N GLN A 625 10.00 21.02 -14.14
CA GLN A 625 9.90 22.27 -14.90
C GLN A 625 9.51 22.02 -16.37
N ASP A 626 9.59 20.77 -16.83
CA ASP A 626 9.16 20.35 -18.17
C ASP A 626 7.62 20.47 -18.33
N PRO A 627 7.11 21.34 -19.22
CA PRO A 627 5.66 21.53 -19.43
C PRO A 627 4.97 20.29 -20.04
N ASN A 628 5.72 19.31 -20.55
CA ASN A 628 5.16 18.03 -20.99
C ASN A 628 4.89 17.06 -19.83
N ARG A 629 5.34 17.38 -18.61
CA ARG A 629 5.04 16.64 -17.36
C ARG A 629 3.93 17.28 -16.56
N ILE A 630 3.86 18.60 -16.59
CA ILE A 630 2.92 19.38 -15.78
C ILE A 630 1.52 19.28 -16.38
N THR A 631 0.60 18.64 -15.67
CA THR A 631 -0.80 18.54 -16.10
C THR A 631 -1.52 19.89 -15.86
N ASN A 632 -2.40 20.30 -16.79
CA ASN A 632 -3.14 21.56 -16.66
C ASN A 632 -4.02 21.56 -15.38
N GLY A 633 -3.85 22.57 -14.52
CA GLY A 633 -4.60 22.72 -13.28
C GLY A 633 -6.12 22.91 -13.48
N GLU A 634 -6.55 23.60 -14.53
CA GLU A 634 -7.99 23.75 -14.83
C GLU A 634 -8.63 22.42 -15.22
N LEU A 635 -7.90 21.56 -15.95
CA LEU A 635 -8.33 20.19 -16.24
C LEU A 635 -8.49 19.41 -14.94
N ILE A 636 -7.50 19.45 -14.05
CA ILE A 636 -7.55 18.77 -12.75
C ILE A 636 -8.74 19.26 -11.91
N ALA A 637 -8.87 20.58 -11.71
CA ALA A 637 -9.95 21.16 -10.90
C ALA A 637 -11.33 20.90 -11.49
N THR A 638 -11.50 20.98 -12.81
CA THR A 638 -12.79 20.68 -13.47
C THR A 638 -13.17 19.20 -13.32
N ALA A 639 -12.21 18.28 -13.45
CA ALA A 639 -12.44 16.86 -13.24
C ALA A 639 -12.80 16.53 -11.77
N TYR A 640 -12.07 17.07 -10.79
CA TYR A 640 -12.39 16.87 -9.37
C TYR A 640 -13.73 17.53 -8.99
N TYR A 641 -14.04 18.71 -9.54
CA TYR A 641 -15.32 19.38 -9.30
C TYR A 641 -16.49 18.57 -9.85
N PHE A 642 -16.36 17.97 -11.05
CA PHE A 642 -17.32 16.97 -11.55
C PHE A 642 -17.49 15.80 -10.57
N LYS A 643 -16.39 15.21 -10.07
CA LYS A 643 -16.47 14.08 -9.14
C LYS A 643 -17.12 14.46 -7.80
N ILE A 644 -16.87 15.67 -7.30
CA ILE A 644 -17.53 16.23 -6.11
C ILE A 644 -19.05 16.39 -6.35
N LEU A 645 -19.50 16.81 -7.54
CA LEU A 645 -20.93 16.90 -7.85
C LEU A 645 -21.61 15.52 -7.87
N GLU A 646 -20.95 14.48 -8.40
CA GLU A 646 -21.48 13.11 -8.33
C GLU A 646 -21.50 12.57 -6.89
N LEU A 647 -20.52 12.91 -6.04
CA LEU A 647 -20.58 12.63 -4.59
C LEU A 647 -21.74 13.37 -3.92
N MET A 648 -21.96 14.65 -4.23
CA MET A 648 -23.08 15.42 -3.68
C MET A 648 -24.45 14.88 -4.10
N LYS A 649 -24.58 14.42 -5.35
CA LYS A 649 -25.74 13.68 -5.84
C LYS A 649 -25.94 12.37 -5.07
N LYS A 650 -24.88 11.59 -4.82
CA LYS A 650 -24.94 10.39 -3.96
C LYS A 650 -25.40 10.75 -2.54
N PHE A 651 -24.83 11.77 -1.93
CA PHE A 651 -25.17 12.22 -0.57
C PHE A 651 -26.61 12.74 -0.46
N ALA A 652 -27.11 13.39 -1.50
CA ALA A 652 -28.51 13.79 -1.60
C ALA A 652 -29.44 12.57 -1.64
N LEU A 653 -29.13 11.55 -2.46
CA LEU A 653 -29.90 10.32 -2.55
C LEU A 653 -29.91 9.53 -1.24
N LEU A 654 -28.76 9.40 -0.55
CA LEU A 654 -28.66 8.73 0.75
C LEU A 654 -29.52 9.37 1.85
N GLN A 655 -29.87 10.65 1.71
CA GLN A 655 -30.70 11.40 2.64
C GLN A 655 -32.14 11.62 2.13
N ASN A 656 -32.53 11.00 1.01
CA ASN A 656 -33.81 11.18 0.34
C ASN A 656 -34.11 12.64 -0.07
N LEU A 657 -33.11 13.34 -0.64
CA LEU A 657 -33.19 14.72 -1.13
C LEU A 657 -33.16 14.77 -2.69
N PRO A 658 -34.23 14.35 -3.39
CA PRO A 658 -34.20 14.17 -4.85
C PRO A 658 -33.98 15.45 -5.65
N GLU A 659 -34.46 16.61 -5.17
CA GLU A 659 -34.26 17.91 -5.84
C GLU A 659 -32.79 18.35 -5.84
N ASP A 660 -32.08 18.11 -4.73
CA ASP A 660 -30.64 18.35 -4.65
C ASP A 660 -29.89 17.37 -5.57
N ALA A 661 -30.30 16.10 -5.60
CA ALA A 661 -29.69 15.07 -6.45
C ALA A 661 -29.80 15.41 -7.95
N ASP A 662 -30.99 15.84 -8.41
CA ASP A 662 -31.22 16.30 -9.78
C ASP A 662 -30.40 17.56 -10.11
N ARG A 663 -30.38 18.55 -9.20
CA ARG A 663 -29.60 19.78 -9.38
C ARG A 663 -28.10 19.49 -9.54
N PHE A 664 -27.54 18.61 -8.71
CA PHE A 664 -26.12 18.25 -8.78
C PHE A 664 -25.82 17.37 -10.00
N GLY A 665 -26.67 16.40 -10.35
CA GLY A 665 -26.52 15.59 -11.56
C GLY A 665 -26.61 16.42 -12.85
N THR A 666 -27.54 17.37 -12.93
CA THR A 666 -27.68 18.31 -14.05
C THR A 666 -26.45 19.19 -14.20
N LEU A 667 -25.88 19.69 -13.10
CA LEU A 667 -24.64 20.47 -13.15
C LEU A 667 -23.43 19.59 -13.52
N ALA A 668 -23.35 18.36 -13.01
CA ALA A 668 -22.29 17.41 -13.36
C ALA A 668 -22.30 17.08 -14.85
N GLY A 669 -23.48 16.85 -15.45
CA GLY A 669 -23.62 16.64 -16.89
C GLY A 669 -23.08 17.80 -17.73
N LYS A 670 -23.34 19.05 -17.31
CA LYS A 670 -22.82 20.26 -17.98
C LYS A 670 -21.32 20.42 -17.82
N VAL A 671 -20.77 20.19 -16.63
CA VAL A 671 -19.31 20.20 -16.38
C VAL A 671 -18.61 19.12 -17.21
N LYS A 672 -19.16 17.90 -17.28
CA LYS A 672 -18.64 16.82 -18.14
C LYS A 672 -18.65 17.19 -19.62
N GLN A 673 -19.68 17.90 -20.08
CA GLN A 673 -19.73 18.39 -21.45
C GLN A 673 -18.63 19.45 -21.69
N GLY A 674 -18.60 20.54 -20.91
CA GLY A 674 -17.60 21.61 -21.07
C GLY A 674 -16.16 21.12 -20.95
N PHE A 675 -15.90 20.17 -20.05
CA PHE A 675 -14.62 19.49 -19.92
C PHE A 675 -14.20 18.76 -21.21
N ASN A 676 -15.10 18.00 -21.83
CA ASN A 676 -14.79 17.31 -23.09
C ASN A 676 -14.65 18.29 -24.25
N ASP A 677 -15.54 19.28 -24.36
CA ASP A 677 -15.51 20.29 -25.41
C ASP A 677 -14.21 21.14 -25.37
N THR A 678 -13.58 21.26 -24.19
CA THR A 678 -12.33 22.02 -23.98
C THR A 678 -11.06 21.16 -24.04
N PHE A 679 -11.04 20.01 -23.37
CA PHE A 679 -9.80 19.26 -23.11
C PHE A 679 -9.64 17.98 -23.95
N PHE A 680 -10.68 17.49 -24.62
CA PHE A 680 -10.58 16.28 -25.44
C PHE A 680 -10.18 16.61 -26.88
N HIS A 681 -9.01 16.12 -27.31
CA HIS A 681 -8.53 16.31 -28.68
C HIS A 681 -9.14 15.27 -29.62
N ALA A 682 -10.32 15.53 -30.17
CA ALA A 682 -11.07 14.60 -31.03
C ALA A 682 -10.26 13.98 -32.20
N ASP A 683 -9.31 14.72 -32.79
CA ASP A 683 -8.46 14.21 -33.89
C ASP A 683 -7.39 13.20 -33.43
N SER A 684 -6.97 13.26 -32.17
CA SER A 684 -5.86 12.46 -31.61
C SER A 684 -6.26 11.55 -30.45
N LEU A 685 -7.50 11.68 -29.95
CA LEU A 685 -8.16 10.86 -28.95
C LEU A 685 -7.47 10.80 -27.58
N TYR A 686 -6.90 11.93 -27.12
CA TYR A 686 -6.33 12.10 -25.77
C TYR A 686 -6.76 13.43 -25.14
N TYR A 687 -6.46 13.61 -23.85
CA TYR A 687 -6.76 14.84 -23.10
C TYR A 687 -5.54 15.74 -22.87
N GLY A 688 -5.73 17.06 -23.01
CA GLY A 688 -4.75 18.08 -22.66
C GLY A 688 -3.37 17.86 -23.31
N ASN A 689 -2.29 17.90 -22.53
CA ASN A 689 -0.93 17.63 -23.01
C ASN A 689 -0.54 16.13 -23.04
N ASN A 690 -1.51 15.22 -23.02
CA ASN A 690 -1.34 13.77 -23.04
C ASN A 690 -0.48 13.20 -21.88
N THR A 691 -0.41 13.90 -20.74
CA THR A 691 0.17 13.34 -19.51
C THR A 691 -0.65 12.16 -18.99
N ALA A 692 -0.05 11.31 -18.16
CA ALA A 692 -0.77 10.22 -17.50
C ALA A 692 -1.99 10.76 -16.74
N THR A 693 -1.80 11.77 -15.89
CA THR A 693 -2.88 12.38 -15.09
C THR A 693 -3.99 13.03 -15.93
N ALA A 694 -3.66 13.67 -17.07
CA ALA A 694 -4.66 14.26 -17.95
C ALA A 694 -5.66 13.23 -18.53
N ASN A 695 -5.17 12.03 -18.87
CA ASN A 695 -6.01 10.94 -19.39
C ASN A 695 -6.63 10.07 -18.28
N LEU A 696 -5.93 9.92 -17.15
CA LEU A 696 -6.34 9.10 -16.01
C LEU A 696 -7.55 9.65 -15.27
N LEU A 697 -7.63 10.96 -15.02
CA LEU A 697 -8.76 11.57 -14.31
C LEU A 697 -10.11 11.39 -15.02
N PRO A 698 -10.27 11.69 -16.33
CA PRO A 698 -11.54 11.45 -17.01
C PRO A 698 -11.86 9.95 -17.16
N LEU A 699 -10.87 9.07 -17.20
CA LEU A 699 -11.06 7.62 -17.14
C LEU A 699 -11.65 7.20 -15.79
N ALA A 700 -10.99 7.59 -14.69
CA ALA A 700 -11.38 7.29 -13.31
C ALA A 700 -12.75 7.85 -12.91
N PHE A 701 -13.13 9.01 -13.47
CA PHE A 701 -14.39 9.67 -13.17
C PHE A 701 -15.49 9.36 -14.20
N GLY A 702 -15.23 8.53 -15.23
CA GLY A 702 -16.23 8.18 -16.24
C GLY A 702 -16.67 9.36 -17.11
N MET A 703 -15.76 10.29 -17.39
CA MET A 703 -16.02 11.50 -18.19
C MET A 703 -15.79 11.31 -19.69
N ILE A 704 -15.04 10.27 -20.10
CA ILE A 704 -14.70 10.01 -21.50
C ILE A 704 -15.95 9.65 -22.33
N PRO A 705 -16.07 10.12 -23.59
CA PRO A 705 -17.05 9.60 -24.55
C PRO A 705 -16.85 8.10 -24.79
N GLU A 706 -17.91 7.30 -24.69
CA GLU A 706 -17.85 5.83 -24.66
C GLU A 706 -17.02 5.22 -25.81
N ALA A 707 -17.23 5.68 -27.06
CA ALA A 707 -16.49 5.22 -28.23
C ALA A 707 -14.99 5.54 -28.22
N SER A 708 -14.55 6.50 -27.38
CA SER A 708 -13.15 6.93 -27.26
C SER A 708 -12.39 6.26 -26.12
N ILE A 709 -13.08 5.54 -25.21
CA ILE A 709 -12.46 4.90 -24.04
C ILE A 709 -11.24 4.03 -24.44
N PRO A 710 -11.31 3.10 -25.41
CA PRO A 710 -10.16 2.25 -25.75
C PRO A 710 -8.96 3.02 -26.32
N ALA A 711 -9.19 4.19 -26.92
CA ALA A 711 -8.12 5.02 -27.46
C ALA A 711 -7.41 5.80 -26.33
N VAL A 712 -8.15 6.34 -25.37
CA VAL A 712 -7.60 7.04 -24.20
C VAL A 712 -6.88 6.05 -23.27
N GLU A 713 -7.44 4.86 -23.05
CA GLU A 713 -6.78 3.76 -22.33
C GLU A 713 -5.44 3.39 -22.98
N LYS A 714 -5.41 3.29 -24.32
CA LYS A 714 -4.17 3.06 -25.07
C LYS A 714 -3.16 4.20 -24.90
N HIS A 715 -3.58 5.47 -24.91
CA HIS A 715 -2.68 6.60 -24.65
C HIS A 715 -2.12 6.57 -23.23
N LEU A 716 -2.93 6.24 -22.22
CA LEU A 716 -2.46 6.09 -20.84
C LEU A 716 -1.45 4.95 -20.70
N VAL A 717 -1.72 3.78 -21.30
CA VAL A 717 -0.78 2.65 -21.37
C VAL A 717 0.53 3.06 -22.05
N ASN A 718 0.46 3.67 -23.23
CA ASN A 718 1.65 4.07 -23.98
C ASN A 718 2.43 5.19 -23.27
N GLY A 719 1.77 6.15 -22.62
CA GLY A 719 2.42 7.23 -21.87
C GLY A 719 3.28 6.75 -20.70
N ILE A 720 2.93 5.60 -20.10
CA ILE A 720 3.73 4.92 -19.08
C ILE A 720 4.82 4.03 -19.70
N LEU A 721 4.50 3.26 -20.75
CA LEU A 721 5.41 2.25 -21.29
C LEU A 721 6.44 2.79 -22.30
N GLU A 722 6.07 3.78 -23.10
CA GLU A 722 6.91 4.39 -24.16
C GLU A 722 7.56 5.70 -23.69
N ASN A 723 7.53 5.98 -22.38
CA ASN A 723 8.14 7.17 -21.80
C ASN A 723 9.65 7.21 -22.08
N ASN A 724 10.11 8.25 -22.79
CA ASN A 724 11.50 8.40 -23.27
C ASN A 724 12.56 8.49 -22.15
N GLN A 725 12.17 8.71 -20.89
CA GLN A 725 13.08 8.73 -19.75
C GLN A 725 12.85 7.56 -18.78
N TYR A 726 11.58 7.30 -18.43
CA TYR A 726 11.23 6.32 -17.38
C TYR A 726 10.13 5.34 -17.85
N SER A 727 10.48 4.48 -18.81
CA SER A 727 9.60 3.40 -19.30
C SER A 727 9.15 2.48 -18.15
N ALA A 728 7.84 2.27 -18.01
CA ALA A 728 7.20 1.45 -16.97
C ALA A 728 7.49 1.90 -15.51
N HIS A 729 7.55 3.21 -15.29
CA HIS A 729 7.68 3.83 -13.96
C HIS A 729 6.50 4.77 -13.66
N ILE A 730 6.39 5.21 -12.40
CA ILE A 730 5.43 6.25 -12.03
C ILE A 730 5.80 7.57 -12.71
N THR A 731 4.81 8.24 -13.31
CA THR A 731 4.99 9.55 -13.96
C THR A 731 4.02 10.59 -13.40
N THR A 732 3.49 10.36 -12.20
CA THR A 732 2.41 11.13 -11.57
C THR A 732 2.84 11.71 -10.23
N GLY A 733 2.29 12.87 -9.91
CA GLY A 733 2.37 13.44 -8.56
C GLY A 733 1.28 12.88 -7.65
N VAL A 734 0.93 13.66 -6.63
CA VAL A 734 -0.13 13.34 -5.64
C VAL A 734 -1.47 13.06 -6.32
N ILE A 735 -1.87 13.84 -7.32
CA ILE A 735 -3.21 13.75 -7.93
C ILE A 735 -3.32 12.51 -8.80
N GLY A 736 -2.35 12.23 -9.67
CA GLY A 736 -2.39 11.03 -10.51
C GLY A 736 -2.21 9.74 -9.72
N SER A 737 -1.35 9.74 -8.69
CA SER A 737 -1.07 8.55 -7.88
C SER A 737 -2.29 8.09 -7.05
N GLN A 738 -3.30 8.95 -6.84
CA GLN A 738 -4.57 8.59 -6.20
C GLN A 738 -5.47 7.65 -7.04
N TRP A 739 -5.14 7.41 -8.31
CA TRP A 739 -5.99 6.68 -9.25
C TRP A 739 -5.26 5.65 -10.14
N ILE A 740 -3.92 5.71 -10.23
CA ILE A 740 -3.21 5.03 -11.31
C ILE A 740 -3.25 3.50 -11.23
N LEU A 741 -3.11 2.90 -10.04
CA LEU A 741 -2.98 1.45 -9.92
C LEU A 741 -4.33 0.75 -10.08
N LYS A 742 -5.38 1.26 -9.43
CA LYS A 742 -6.72 0.65 -9.50
C LYS A 742 -7.34 0.83 -10.89
N GLU A 743 -7.07 1.94 -11.59
CA GLU A 743 -7.59 2.13 -12.95
C GLU A 743 -6.87 1.21 -13.95
N PHE A 744 -5.55 1.02 -13.84
CA PHE A 744 -4.86 -0.01 -14.62
C PHE A 744 -5.42 -1.41 -14.34
N ALA A 745 -5.70 -1.76 -13.08
CA ALA A 745 -6.35 -3.03 -12.75
C ALA A 745 -7.79 -3.12 -13.33
N ARG A 746 -8.57 -2.03 -13.27
CA ARG A 746 -9.95 -1.96 -13.79
C ARG A 746 -10.02 -2.15 -15.31
N ILE A 747 -9.07 -1.63 -16.07
CA ILE A 747 -9.00 -1.78 -17.54
C ILE A 747 -8.32 -3.09 -18.00
N GLY A 748 -8.14 -4.06 -17.09
CA GLY A 748 -7.54 -5.36 -17.42
C GLY A 748 -6.02 -5.32 -17.61
N ARG A 749 -5.34 -4.29 -17.08
CA ARG A 749 -3.89 -4.08 -17.13
C ARG A 749 -3.26 -4.10 -15.74
N ALA A 750 -3.71 -5.04 -14.90
CA ALA A 750 -3.14 -5.27 -13.56
C ALA A 750 -1.65 -5.65 -13.62
N ASP A 751 -1.17 -6.15 -14.77
CA ASP A 751 0.25 -6.34 -15.05
C ASP A 751 1.06 -5.03 -14.98
N ILE A 752 0.52 -3.91 -15.47
CA ILE A 752 1.14 -2.57 -15.34
C ILE A 752 1.04 -2.09 -13.90
N ALA A 753 -0.14 -2.19 -13.27
CA ALA A 753 -0.32 -1.75 -11.88
C ALA A 753 0.68 -2.46 -10.95
N PHE A 754 0.81 -3.78 -11.08
CA PHE A 754 1.81 -4.55 -10.35
C PHE A 754 3.24 -4.11 -10.68
N GLN A 755 3.58 -3.92 -11.96
CA GLN A 755 4.92 -3.46 -12.35
C GLN A 755 5.26 -2.08 -11.78
N LEU A 756 4.30 -1.16 -11.63
CA LEU A 756 4.50 0.13 -10.98
C LEU A 756 4.68 0.00 -9.46
N ALA A 757 3.87 -0.86 -8.82
CA ALA A 757 3.91 -1.10 -7.38
C ALA A 757 5.17 -1.86 -6.91
N SER A 758 5.68 -2.80 -7.71
CA SER A 758 6.84 -3.65 -7.41
C SER A 758 8.18 -3.11 -7.97
N ASN A 759 8.19 -1.93 -8.60
CA ASN A 759 9.41 -1.36 -9.17
C ASN A 759 10.36 -0.87 -8.06
N ASP A 760 11.66 -1.11 -8.22
CA ASP A 760 12.72 -0.72 -7.28
C ASP A 760 13.73 0.31 -7.85
N THR A 761 13.51 0.79 -9.08
CA THR A 761 14.30 1.87 -9.71
C THR A 761 13.54 3.19 -9.76
N TYR A 762 14.27 4.31 -9.78
CA TYR A 762 13.68 5.65 -9.75
C TYR A 762 12.92 5.99 -11.04
N PRO A 763 11.73 6.62 -10.96
CA PRO A 763 10.92 6.90 -9.77
C PRO A 763 9.97 5.73 -9.39
N SER A 764 9.98 5.33 -8.12
CA SER A 764 9.07 4.31 -7.55
C SER A 764 9.09 4.32 -6.02
N TRP A 765 8.12 3.64 -5.38
CA TRP A 765 8.15 3.42 -3.92
C TRP A 765 9.25 2.45 -3.51
N GLY A 766 9.52 1.41 -4.32
CA GLY A 766 10.60 0.46 -4.05
C GLY A 766 11.98 1.11 -4.12
N TYR A 767 12.17 2.14 -4.94
CA TYR A 767 13.39 2.96 -4.93
C TYR A 767 13.62 3.63 -3.57
N MET A 768 12.58 4.21 -2.94
CA MET A 768 12.70 4.79 -1.58
C MET A 768 13.18 3.72 -0.58
N ALA A 769 12.53 2.54 -0.58
CA ALA A 769 12.90 1.42 0.28
C ALA A 769 14.34 0.94 0.03
N LYS A 770 14.76 0.83 -1.24
CA LYS A 770 16.12 0.45 -1.67
C LYS A 770 17.19 1.46 -1.26
N LYS A 771 16.81 2.73 -1.08
CA LYS A 771 17.65 3.79 -0.48
C LYS A 771 17.59 3.85 1.05
N GLY A 772 16.93 2.89 1.70
CA GLY A 772 16.91 2.75 3.15
C GLY A 772 15.78 3.49 3.86
N ALA A 773 14.78 3.99 3.12
CA ALA A 773 13.57 4.53 3.71
C ALA A 773 12.82 3.46 4.52
N THR A 774 12.37 3.83 5.72
CA THR A 774 11.50 3.01 6.59
C THR A 774 10.10 3.61 6.74
N THR A 775 9.84 4.66 5.97
CA THR A 775 8.63 5.48 5.87
C THR A 775 8.49 5.89 4.39
N ILE A 776 7.39 6.52 4.01
CA ILE A 776 7.24 7.08 2.66
C ILE A 776 7.76 8.53 2.65
N TRP A 777 8.37 8.94 1.55
CA TRP A 777 8.94 10.28 1.38
C TRP A 777 7.94 11.26 0.75
N GLU A 778 8.18 12.55 0.95
CA GLU A 778 7.48 13.65 0.26
C GLU A 778 7.77 13.68 -1.24
N LEU A 779 8.99 13.29 -1.63
CA LEU A 779 9.48 13.33 -3.00
C LEU A 779 9.99 11.96 -3.45
N TRP A 780 9.74 11.62 -4.73
CA TRP A 780 10.28 10.40 -5.36
C TRP A 780 11.81 10.34 -5.34
N ASN A 781 12.46 11.51 -5.31
CA ASN A 781 13.90 11.77 -5.27
C ASN A 781 14.36 12.30 -3.89
N GLY A 782 13.70 11.90 -2.80
CA GLY A 782 13.96 12.41 -1.45
C GLY A 782 15.39 12.20 -0.91
N ASP A 783 16.20 11.33 -1.52
CA ASP A 783 17.62 11.19 -1.17
C ASP A 783 18.56 12.23 -1.81
N THR A 784 18.08 13.01 -2.79
CA THR A 784 18.88 13.98 -3.54
C THR A 784 18.22 15.36 -3.70
N ALA A 785 16.92 15.48 -3.42
CA ALA A 785 16.18 16.73 -3.56
C ALA A 785 16.61 17.81 -2.56
N ASN A 786 16.47 19.08 -2.97
CA ASN A 786 16.74 20.25 -2.15
C ASN A 786 15.95 20.22 -0.80
N PRO A 787 16.61 20.45 0.36
CA PRO A 787 15.98 20.34 1.68
C PRO A 787 14.86 21.34 1.99
N GLU A 788 14.66 22.41 1.21
CA GLU A 788 13.58 23.39 1.46
C GLU A 788 12.18 22.75 1.58
N MET A 789 11.97 21.61 0.89
CA MET A 789 10.77 20.79 1.00
C MET A 789 11.11 19.31 0.71
N ASN A 790 11.73 18.63 1.68
CA ASN A 790 12.13 17.22 1.55
C ASN A 790 11.95 16.43 2.86
N SER A 791 10.70 16.08 3.19
CA SER A 791 10.35 15.24 4.34
C SER A 791 10.62 13.75 4.06
N GLY A 792 11.32 13.09 4.98
CA GLY A 792 11.51 11.64 4.99
C GLY A 792 10.32 10.84 5.53
N ASN A 793 9.24 11.51 5.93
CA ASN A 793 8.03 10.90 6.48
C ASN A 793 6.77 11.69 6.08
N HIS A 794 6.17 11.29 4.96
CA HIS A 794 5.00 11.92 4.34
C HIS A 794 4.16 10.85 3.65
N VAL A 795 2.82 10.96 3.68
CA VAL A 795 1.94 9.89 3.14
C VAL A 795 1.36 10.16 1.75
N MET A 796 1.44 11.39 1.23
CA MET A 796 0.64 11.83 0.07
C MET A 796 0.91 11.06 -1.23
N LEU A 797 2.13 10.53 -1.42
CA LEU A 797 2.50 9.73 -2.59
C LEU A 797 2.03 8.26 -2.50
N LEU A 798 1.41 7.81 -1.40
CA LEU A 798 0.82 6.47 -1.33
C LEU A 798 -0.39 6.31 -2.26
N GLY A 799 -1.17 7.37 -2.47
CA GLY A 799 -2.25 7.37 -3.45
C GLY A 799 -3.22 6.20 -3.30
N ASP A 800 -3.31 5.34 -4.32
CA ASP A 800 -4.09 4.10 -4.31
C ASP A 800 -3.28 2.79 -4.13
N PHE A 801 -2.03 2.87 -3.63
CA PHE A 801 -1.17 1.70 -3.36
C PHE A 801 -1.77 0.71 -2.36
N ILE A 802 -2.28 1.20 -1.22
CA ILE A 802 -2.88 0.32 -0.20
C ILE A 802 -4.21 -0.27 -0.71
N PRO A 803 -5.15 0.51 -1.29
CA PRO A 803 -6.35 -0.04 -1.93
C PRO A 803 -6.04 -1.05 -3.04
N PHE A 804 -4.99 -0.87 -3.85
CA PHE A 804 -4.57 -1.88 -4.83
C PHE A 804 -4.15 -3.19 -4.15
N GLY A 805 -3.41 -3.13 -3.05
CA GLY A 805 -3.09 -4.30 -2.23
C GLY A 805 -4.35 -5.06 -1.77
N PHE A 806 -5.27 -4.37 -1.10
CA PHE A 806 -6.46 -5.03 -0.55
C PHE A 806 -7.52 -5.37 -1.61
N GLU A 807 -7.95 -4.41 -2.44
CA GLU A 807 -9.04 -4.60 -3.41
C GLU A 807 -8.66 -5.41 -4.65
N ASN A 808 -7.38 -5.43 -5.06
CA ASN A 808 -6.94 -6.07 -6.31
C ASN A 808 -5.97 -7.25 -6.11
N LEU A 809 -5.05 -7.20 -5.14
CA LEU A 809 -4.14 -8.33 -4.89
C LEU A 809 -4.78 -9.37 -3.95
N ALA A 810 -5.27 -8.94 -2.78
CA ALA A 810 -6.06 -9.79 -1.89
C ALA A 810 -7.50 -9.98 -2.37
N GLY A 811 -8.02 -9.02 -3.15
CA GLY A 811 -9.36 -9.05 -3.69
C GLY A 811 -10.48 -8.69 -2.70
N ILE A 812 -10.17 -8.16 -1.52
CA ILE A 812 -11.14 -7.80 -0.46
C ILE A 812 -11.64 -6.37 -0.69
N LYS A 813 -12.93 -6.22 -1.03
CA LYS A 813 -13.55 -4.92 -1.30
C LYS A 813 -15.01 -4.85 -0.80
N SER A 814 -15.46 -3.71 -0.29
CA SER A 814 -16.89 -3.51 0.02
C SER A 814 -17.71 -3.28 -1.25
N ASP A 815 -18.92 -3.85 -1.30
CA ASP A 815 -19.93 -3.54 -2.33
C ASP A 815 -20.34 -2.05 -2.26
N GLU A 816 -20.76 -1.48 -3.40
CA GLU A 816 -21.10 -0.05 -3.51
C GLU A 816 -22.49 0.30 -2.94
N GLN A 817 -23.39 -0.69 -2.82
CA GLN A 817 -24.75 -0.55 -2.33
C GLN A 817 -24.89 -1.18 -0.93
N GLN A 818 -24.40 -2.41 -0.78
CA GLN A 818 -24.34 -3.14 0.50
C GLN A 818 -23.00 -2.85 1.19
N VAL A 819 -22.83 -1.57 1.54
CA VAL A 819 -21.62 -0.98 2.11
C VAL A 819 -21.21 -1.60 3.46
N ALA A 820 -20.09 -1.12 4.03
CA ALA A 820 -19.56 -1.56 5.31
C ALA A 820 -19.16 -3.04 5.33
N PHE A 821 -18.87 -3.62 4.16
CA PHE A 821 -18.64 -5.05 3.97
C PHE A 821 -19.83 -5.93 4.39
N LYS A 822 -21.06 -5.38 4.36
CA LYS A 822 -22.30 -6.17 4.48
C LYS A 822 -22.41 -7.17 3.32
N LYS A 823 -22.02 -6.73 2.12
CA LYS A 823 -21.59 -7.60 1.03
C LYS A 823 -20.14 -7.30 0.67
N ILE A 824 -19.35 -8.35 0.51
CA ILE A 824 -17.94 -8.29 0.14
C ILE A 824 -17.78 -8.72 -1.31
N ILE A 825 -17.05 -7.97 -2.11
CA ILE A 825 -16.58 -8.41 -3.43
C ILE A 825 -15.22 -9.05 -3.23
N MET A 826 -15.08 -10.30 -3.69
CA MET A 826 -13.89 -11.13 -3.61
C MET A 826 -13.35 -11.34 -5.02
N LYS A 827 -12.43 -10.46 -5.47
CA LYS A 827 -11.93 -10.45 -6.87
C LYS A 827 -10.42 -10.14 -7.01
N PRO A 828 -9.53 -11.10 -6.71
CA PRO A 828 -8.09 -10.95 -6.97
C PRO A 828 -7.74 -10.92 -8.46
N ASN A 829 -6.69 -10.16 -8.81
CA ASN A 829 -6.05 -10.14 -10.11
C ASN A 829 -5.07 -11.32 -10.29
N PHE A 830 -5.64 -12.53 -10.42
CA PHE A 830 -4.87 -13.78 -10.59
C PHE A 830 -4.03 -13.84 -11.88
N ASP A 831 -4.28 -12.94 -12.83
CA ASP A 831 -3.55 -12.79 -14.11
C ASP A 831 -2.10 -12.28 -13.95
N ILE A 832 -1.74 -11.72 -12.79
CA ILE A 832 -0.38 -11.23 -12.50
C ILE A 832 0.59 -12.42 -12.37
N GLU A 833 1.37 -12.72 -13.41
CA GLU A 833 2.29 -13.88 -13.46
C GLU A 833 3.45 -13.83 -12.46
N LYS A 834 3.87 -12.64 -12.02
CA LYS A 834 4.95 -12.47 -11.02
C LYS A 834 4.52 -12.81 -9.59
N LEU A 835 3.21 -12.81 -9.33
CA LEU A 835 2.64 -12.98 -8.00
C LEU A 835 2.17 -14.43 -7.82
N SER A 836 2.71 -15.14 -6.82
CA SER A 836 2.42 -16.56 -6.58
C SER A 836 1.57 -16.81 -5.33
N TYR A 837 1.54 -15.88 -4.38
CA TYR A 837 0.58 -15.88 -3.27
C TYR A 837 0.28 -14.47 -2.76
N VAL A 838 -0.87 -14.34 -2.12
CA VAL A 838 -1.23 -13.23 -1.21
C VAL A 838 -1.90 -13.83 0.01
N ASP A 839 -1.55 -13.31 1.19
CA ASP A 839 -2.17 -13.60 2.47
C ASP A 839 -2.65 -12.29 3.07
N ALA A 840 -3.95 -12.14 3.32
CA ALA A 840 -4.50 -10.90 3.84
C ALA A 840 -5.73 -11.11 4.72
N SER A 841 -5.82 -10.31 5.78
CA SER A 841 -6.98 -10.20 6.66
C SER A 841 -7.42 -8.75 6.81
N TYR A 842 -8.72 -8.54 7.02
CA TYR A 842 -9.29 -7.24 7.33
C TYR A 842 -10.47 -7.34 8.31
N LYS A 843 -10.53 -6.48 9.33
CA LYS A 843 -11.54 -6.49 10.39
C LYS A 843 -12.63 -5.48 10.10
N THR A 844 -13.59 -5.91 9.29
CA THR A 844 -14.81 -5.15 8.94
C THR A 844 -15.65 -4.78 10.18
N PRO A 845 -16.63 -3.86 10.06
CA PRO A 845 -17.63 -3.64 11.09
C PRO A 845 -18.31 -4.92 11.59
N TYR A 846 -18.56 -5.90 10.73
CA TYR A 846 -19.23 -7.18 11.07
C TYR A 846 -18.29 -8.22 11.68
N GLY A 847 -16.98 -8.14 11.39
CA GLY A 847 -15.97 -9.08 11.85
C GLY A 847 -14.82 -9.23 10.85
N GLU A 848 -13.97 -10.23 11.07
CA GLU A 848 -12.81 -10.50 10.20
C GLU A 848 -13.21 -11.17 8.88
N VAL A 849 -12.67 -10.66 7.78
CA VAL A 849 -12.64 -11.26 6.45
C VAL A 849 -11.19 -11.65 6.12
N GLU A 850 -10.97 -12.82 5.54
CA GLU A 850 -9.65 -13.29 5.10
C GLU A 850 -9.69 -13.68 3.63
N SER A 851 -8.57 -13.47 2.94
CA SER A 851 -8.31 -13.92 1.57
C SER A 851 -6.86 -14.38 1.47
N HIS A 852 -6.65 -15.69 1.57
CA HIS A 852 -5.34 -16.33 1.42
C HIS A 852 -5.36 -17.18 0.16
N TRP A 853 -4.63 -16.79 -0.88
CA TRP A 853 -4.53 -17.57 -2.11
C TRP A 853 -3.09 -17.86 -2.52
N LYS A 854 -2.92 -19.02 -3.17
CA LYS A 854 -1.66 -19.47 -3.76
C LYS A 854 -1.92 -20.06 -5.14
N LYS A 855 -1.13 -19.64 -6.14
CA LYS A 855 -1.29 -20.11 -7.52
C LYS A 855 0.03 -20.47 -8.19
N ASN A 856 -0.10 -21.36 -9.17
CA ASN A 856 0.84 -21.52 -10.27
C ASN A 856 0.03 -21.43 -11.59
N PHE A 857 0.64 -21.73 -12.74
CA PHE A 857 -0.05 -21.66 -14.04
C PHE A 857 -1.17 -22.69 -14.26
N GLN A 858 -1.28 -23.71 -13.41
CA GLN A 858 -2.12 -24.89 -13.60
C GLN A 858 -3.07 -25.15 -12.41
N GLN A 859 -2.85 -24.48 -11.27
CA GLN A 859 -3.59 -24.67 -10.03
C GLN A 859 -3.74 -23.35 -9.27
N LEU A 860 -4.90 -23.16 -8.65
CA LEU A 860 -5.20 -22.10 -7.70
C LEU A 860 -5.88 -22.70 -6.46
N GLU A 861 -5.30 -22.43 -5.30
CA GLU A 861 -5.83 -22.71 -3.97
C GLU A 861 -6.20 -21.37 -3.31
N TRP A 862 -7.39 -21.26 -2.74
CA TRP A 862 -7.89 -20.01 -2.13
C TRP A 862 -8.76 -20.31 -0.90
N ASN A 863 -8.27 -19.90 0.26
CA ASN A 863 -9.02 -19.89 1.51
C ASN A 863 -9.69 -18.51 1.68
N ILE A 864 -10.98 -18.52 2.01
CA ILE A 864 -11.79 -17.33 2.25
C ILE A 864 -12.53 -17.49 3.58
N LYS A 865 -12.51 -16.44 4.41
CA LYS A 865 -13.34 -16.31 5.60
C LYS A 865 -14.27 -15.13 5.44
N VAL A 866 -15.56 -15.31 5.73
CA VAL A 866 -16.57 -14.24 5.68
C VAL A 866 -17.23 -14.09 7.06
N PRO A 867 -17.26 -12.89 7.66
CA PRO A 867 -17.80 -12.70 9.00
C PRO A 867 -19.31 -12.92 9.05
N ALA A 868 -19.82 -13.33 10.22
CA ALA A 868 -21.26 -13.51 10.42
C ALA A 868 -22.04 -12.21 10.14
N ASN A 869 -23.26 -12.37 9.64
CA ASN A 869 -24.12 -11.28 9.17
C ASN A 869 -23.67 -10.56 7.88
N SER A 870 -22.62 -11.04 7.21
CA SER A 870 -22.20 -10.62 5.87
C SER A 870 -22.27 -11.75 4.83
N THR A 871 -22.27 -11.38 3.55
CA THR A 871 -22.11 -12.28 2.40
C THR A 871 -20.93 -11.86 1.53
N ALA A 872 -20.46 -12.74 0.63
CA ALA A 872 -19.44 -12.39 -0.35
C ALA A 872 -19.76 -12.88 -1.78
N GLU A 873 -19.30 -12.13 -2.78
CA GLU A 873 -19.34 -12.45 -4.19
C GLU A 873 -17.93 -12.78 -4.69
N VAL A 874 -17.66 -14.06 -4.90
CA VAL A 874 -16.37 -14.65 -5.25
C VAL A 874 -16.26 -14.79 -6.77
N HIS A 875 -15.28 -14.09 -7.35
CA HIS A 875 -14.96 -14.16 -8.78
C HIS A 875 -13.76 -15.07 -9.02
N PHE A 876 -13.96 -16.14 -9.79
CA PHE A 876 -12.89 -17.05 -10.19
C PHE A 876 -12.30 -16.66 -11.55
N PRO A 877 -11.01 -16.98 -11.81
CA PRO A 877 -10.41 -16.84 -13.14
C PRO A 877 -11.25 -17.49 -14.22
N LEU A 878 -11.31 -16.89 -15.41
CA LEU A 878 -12.04 -17.46 -16.56
C LEU A 878 -11.57 -18.87 -16.91
N ASN A 879 -10.28 -19.14 -16.78
CA ASN A 879 -9.66 -20.42 -17.10
C ASN A 879 -9.80 -21.49 -15.98
N SER A 880 -10.64 -21.25 -14.97
CA SER A 880 -10.85 -22.21 -13.89
C SER A 880 -11.62 -23.45 -14.37
N LEU A 881 -11.00 -24.61 -14.24
CA LEU A 881 -11.59 -25.93 -14.45
C LEU A 881 -11.83 -26.63 -13.12
N HIS A 882 -12.87 -27.47 -13.09
CA HIS A 882 -13.15 -28.39 -11.99
C HIS A 882 -13.16 -27.73 -10.59
N ILE A 883 -13.69 -26.51 -10.48
CA ILE A 883 -13.75 -25.75 -9.21
C ILE A 883 -14.39 -26.60 -8.12
N LYS A 884 -13.67 -26.78 -7.01
CA LYS A 884 -14.14 -27.50 -5.82
C LYS A 884 -14.17 -26.57 -4.63
N GLU A 885 -15.10 -26.83 -3.72
CA GLU A 885 -15.11 -26.30 -2.36
C GLU A 885 -14.99 -27.48 -1.39
N GLY A 886 -14.05 -27.42 -0.44
CA GLY A 886 -13.82 -28.52 0.51
C GLY A 886 -13.52 -29.87 -0.15
N GLY A 887 -12.91 -29.85 -1.34
CA GLY A 887 -12.65 -31.03 -2.18
C GLY A 887 -13.86 -31.58 -2.97
N LYS A 888 -15.08 -31.05 -2.78
CA LYS A 888 -16.31 -31.41 -3.51
C LYS A 888 -16.52 -30.46 -4.69
N ALA A 889 -17.04 -30.92 -5.82
CA ALA A 889 -17.36 -30.05 -6.96
C ALA A 889 -18.37 -28.94 -6.57
N LEU A 890 -18.09 -27.69 -6.93
CA LEU A 890 -18.83 -26.50 -6.50
C LEU A 890 -20.30 -26.53 -6.96
N LYS A 891 -21.21 -26.42 -5.99
CA LYS A 891 -22.69 -26.39 -6.16
C LYS A 891 -23.31 -25.59 -5.01
N SER A 892 -24.52 -25.07 -5.21
CA SER A 892 -25.31 -24.47 -4.13
C SER A 892 -25.61 -25.46 -3.00
N GLY A 893 -25.55 -24.98 -1.76
CA GLY A 893 -25.63 -25.78 -0.52
C GLY A 893 -24.51 -25.41 0.47
N GLU A 894 -24.65 -25.79 1.75
CA GLU A 894 -23.61 -25.65 2.80
C GLU A 894 -22.86 -24.29 2.78
N GLY A 895 -23.59 -23.18 2.71
CA GLY A 895 -23.05 -21.81 2.68
C GLY A 895 -22.91 -21.19 1.28
N ILE A 896 -22.89 -22.01 0.23
CA ILE A 896 -22.94 -21.55 -1.17
C ILE A 896 -24.38 -21.18 -1.53
N LEU A 897 -24.66 -19.88 -1.62
CA LEU A 897 -26.00 -19.32 -1.85
C LEU A 897 -26.40 -19.40 -3.33
N ASN A 898 -25.49 -19.00 -4.23
CA ASN A 898 -25.75 -18.93 -5.66
C ASN A 898 -24.48 -19.21 -6.46
N VAL A 899 -24.63 -19.79 -7.64
CA VAL A 899 -23.52 -20.08 -8.56
C VAL A 899 -23.98 -19.69 -9.96
N ARG A 900 -23.28 -18.72 -10.59
CA ARG A 900 -23.66 -18.15 -11.89
C ARG A 900 -22.44 -17.89 -12.77
N THR A 901 -22.61 -18.08 -14.07
CA THR A 901 -21.68 -17.53 -15.06
C THR A 901 -22.10 -16.10 -15.37
N GLY A 902 -21.23 -15.12 -15.14
CA GLY A 902 -21.56 -13.70 -15.24
C GLY A 902 -20.48 -12.93 -15.99
N GLY A 903 -20.77 -12.58 -17.25
CA GLY A 903 -19.82 -11.92 -18.13
C GLY A 903 -18.50 -12.70 -18.25
N ASP A 904 -17.39 -12.01 -18.06
CA ASP A 904 -16.03 -12.55 -18.11
C ASP A 904 -15.59 -13.19 -16.76
N SER A 905 -16.48 -13.83 -16.00
CA SER A 905 -16.10 -14.62 -14.82
C SER A 905 -17.11 -15.69 -14.44
N PHE A 906 -16.62 -16.75 -13.79
CA PHE A 906 -17.47 -17.64 -13.00
C PHE A 906 -17.62 -17.03 -11.60
N VAL A 907 -18.85 -16.90 -11.11
CA VAL A 907 -19.18 -16.14 -9.90
C VAL A 907 -19.95 -17.01 -8.92
N CYS A 908 -19.52 -17.01 -7.67
CA CYS A 908 -20.16 -17.72 -6.56
C CYS A 908 -20.54 -16.72 -5.47
N GLU A 909 -21.77 -16.80 -4.98
CA GLU A 909 -22.24 -16.02 -3.84
C GLU A 909 -22.26 -16.91 -2.61
N ILE A 910 -21.59 -16.49 -1.55
CA ILE A 910 -21.40 -17.25 -0.31
C ILE A 910 -21.90 -16.47 0.90
N GLY A 911 -22.44 -17.19 1.89
CA GLY A 911 -22.72 -16.63 3.21
C GLY A 911 -21.46 -16.56 4.08
N SER A 912 -21.63 -16.21 5.34
CA SER A 912 -20.58 -16.25 6.35
C SER A 912 -19.96 -17.65 6.58
N GLY A 913 -18.79 -17.68 7.21
CA GLY A 913 -18.02 -18.89 7.54
C GLY A 913 -16.73 -19.04 6.71
N ASP A 914 -16.05 -20.17 6.91
CA ASP A 914 -14.78 -20.51 6.25
C ASP A 914 -14.99 -21.39 5.01
N TYR A 915 -14.29 -21.08 3.92
CA TYR A 915 -14.38 -21.76 2.62
C TYR A 915 -12.99 -22.03 2.06
N HIS A 916 -12.81 -23.20 1.45
CA HIS A 916 -11.56 -23.59 0.79
C HIS A 916 -11.84 -23.98 -0.66
N PHE A 917 -11.42 -23.13 -1.59
CA PHE A 917 -11.57 -23.34 -3.03
C PHE A 917 -10.27 -23.86 -3.66
N SER A 918 -10.37 -25.00 -4.35
CA SER A 918 -9.27 -25.58 -5.13
C SER A 918 -9.73 -25.72 -6.58
N MET A 919 -8.94 -25.29 -7.56
CA MET A 919 -9.26 -25.45 -8.98
C MET A 919 -8.03 -25.69 -9.85
N GLU A 920 -8.24 -26.39 -10.96
CA GLU A 920 -7.28 -26.46 -12.05
C GLU A 920 -7.41 -25.20 -12.91
N LEU A 921 -6.32 -24.73 -13.50
CA LEU A 921 -6.31 -23.62 -14.45
C LEU A 921 -5.95 -24.17 -15.83
N ASP A 922 -6.77 -23.88 -16.85
CA ASP A 922 -6.48 -24.22 -18.24
C ASP A 922 -5.50 -23.19 -18.83
N PRO A 923 -4.23 -23.55 -19.10
CA PRO A 923 -3.28 -22.61 -19.73
C PRO A 923 -3.63 -22.33 -21.20
N GLY A 924 -4.49 -23.15 -21.81
CA GLY A 924 -5.01 -23.01 -23.16
C GLY A 924 -6.27 -22.14 -23.27
N MET A 925 -6.88 -21.74 -22.15
CA MET A 925 -8.06 -20.87 -22.16
C MET A 925 -7.65 -19.40 -22.15
N GLY A 926 -8.10 -18.66 -23.17
CA GLY A 926 -7.72 -17.28 -23.42
C GLY A 926 -7.65 -16.99 -24.92
N ARG A 927 -7.63 -15.71 -25.30
CA ARG A 927 -7.57 -15.30 -26.71
C ARG A 927 -6.28 -15.83 -27.34
N TRP A 928 -6.40 -16.61 -28.43
CA TRP A 928 -5.26 -17.26 -29.11
C TRP A 928 -4.38 -18.17 -28.22
N ARG A 929 -4.90 -18.76 -27.13
CA ARG A 929 -4.14 -19.73 -26.30
C ARG A 929 -4.48 -21.20 -26.56
N LYS A 930 -5.54 -21.48 -27.33
CA LYS A 930 -6.11 -22.82 -27.47
C LYS A 930 -5.13 -23.85 -28.03
N GLY A 931 -4.76 -24.80 -27.18
CA GLY A 931 -3.83 -25.88 -27.50
C GLY A 931 -2.60 -25.92 -26.61
N ILE A 932 -2.30 -24.85 -25.86
CA ILE A 932 -1.38 -24.93 -24.71
C ILE A 932 -1.99 -25.90 -23.69
N VAL A 933 -1.19 -26.86 -23.19
CA VAL A 933 -1.61 -27.88 -22.19
C VAL A 933 -0.75 -27.90 -20.93
N LYS A 934 0.42 -27.25 -20.94
CA LYS A 934 1.25 -27.01 -19.75
C LYS A 934 2.06 -25.74 -19.97
N GLU A 935 2.15 -24.91 -18.94
CA GLU A 935 2.94 -23.67 -18.91
C GLU A 935 3.64 -23.60 -17.55
N GLU A 936 4.93 -23.27 -17.54
CA GLU A 936 5.73 -23.13 -16.32
C GLU A 936 6.98 -22.29 -16.57
N PHE A 937 7.57 -21.70 -15.53
CA PHE A 937 8.95 -21.23 -15.61
C PHE A 937 9.91 -22.40 -15.45
N LEU A 938 11.08 -22.34 -16.10
CA LEU A 938 12.13 -23.35 -15.94
C LEU A 938 12.75 -23.34 -14.54
N TYR A 939 12.60 -22.25 -13.79
CA TYR A 939 13.09 -22.05 -12.43
C TYR A 939 12.41 -20.81 -11.84
N GLU A 940 12.27 -20.79 -10.50
CA GLU A 940 11.74 -19.60 -9.79
C GLU A 940 12.85 -18.67 -9.30
N THR A 941 14.03 -19.21 -8.96
CA THR A 941 15.19 -18.44 -8.50
C THR A 941 16.44 -18.81 -9.29
N ALA A 942 17.35 -17.85 -9.43
CA ALA A 942 18.61 -17.99 -10.16
C ALA A 942 19.71 -17.12 -9.52
N PRO A 943 21.00 -17.48 -9.69
CA PRO A 943 22.14 -16.70 -9.19
C PRO A 943 22.50 -15.48 -10.07
N PHE A 944 21.66 -15.13 -11.06
CA PHE A 944 21.89 -14.04 -12.02
C PHE A 944 20.60 -13.21 -12.22
N PRO A 945 20.71 -11.89 -12.48
CA PRO A 945 19.55 -11.02 -12.70
C PRO A 945 19.03 -11.00 -14.16
N GLU A 946 19.88 -11.25 -15.16
CA GLU A 946 19.47 -11.33 -16.58
C GLU A 946 19.74 -12.72 -17.18
N CYS A 947 18.83 -13.21 -18.02
CA CYS A 947 18.98 -14.39 -18.86
C CYS A 947 18.47 -14.16 -20.30
N HIS A 948 19.01 -14.91 -21.26
CA HIS A 948 18.60 -14.81 -22.66
C HIS A 948 18.94 -16.07 -23.50
N ALA A 949 18.42 -16.09 -24.73
CA ALA A 949 18.74 -17.07 -25.79
C ALA A 949 18.61 -18.55 -25.36
N SER A 950 17.38 -18.96 -25.07
CA SER A 950 17.05 -20.34 -24.70
C SER A 950 17.05 -21.31 -25.88
N THR A 951 17.39 -22.57 -25.60
CA THR A 951 17.36 -23.73 -26.49
C THR A 951 16.80 -24.94 -25.74
N ILE A 952 16.15 -25.88 -26.43
CA ILE A 952 15.58 -27.11 -25.84
C ILE A 952 15.86 -28.34 -26.73
N ALA A 953 16.11 -29.48 -26.10
CA ALA A 953 16.20 -30.79 -26.75
C ALA A 953 15.49 -31.87 -25.90
N GLU A 954 14.97 -32.90 -26.56
CA GLU A 954 14.47 -34.12 -25.91
C GLU A 954 15.58 -35.19 -25.91
N THR A 955 15.87 -35.76 -24.75
CA THR A 955 16.82 -36.86 -24.55
C THR A 955 16.08 -38.16 -24.22
N PRO A 956 16.75 -39.34 -24.25
CA PRO A 956 16.21 -40.58 -23.71
C PRO A 956 15.73 -40.55 -22.23
N LYS A 957 16.06 -39.51 -21.45
CA LYS A 957 15.65 -39.35 -20.05
C LYS A 957 14.67 -38.22 -19.78
N GLY A 958 14.34 -37.39 -20.77
CA GLY A 958 13.47 -36.23 -20.62
C GLY A 958 13.98 -34.99 -21.35
N LEU A 959 13.33 -33.86 -21.10
CA LEU A 959 13.68 -32.59 -21.73
C LEU A 959 14.90 -31.95 -21.05
N VAL A 960 15.76 -31.33 -21.86
CA VAL A 960 16.89 -30.52 -21.39
C VAL A 960 16.79 -29.16 -22.06
N ALA A 961 16.95 -28.09 -21.29
CA ALA A 961 16.98 -26.73 -21.79
C ALA A 961 18.27 -26.03 -21.35
N ALA A 962 18.79 -25.16 -22.21
CA ALA A 962 19.95 -24.33 -21.93
C ALA A 962 19.68 -22.90 -22.34
N PHE A 963 20.36 -21.95 -21.70
CA PHE A 963 20.26 -20.51 -21.96
C PHE A 963 21.54 -19.84 -21.42
N PHE A 964 21.78 -18.56 -21.74
CA PHE A 964 22.86 -17.81 -21.09
C PHE A 964 22.32 -16.86 -20.01
N GLY A 965 23.09 -16.62 -18.97
CA GLY A 965 22.70 -15.78 -17.84
C GLY A 965 23.89 -15.24 -17.04
N GLY A 966 23.74 -14.03 -16.50
CA GLY A 966 24.77 -13.28 -15.77
C GLY A 966 24.26 -11.88 -15.40
N THR A 967 25.16 -10.98 -14.99
CA THR A 967 24.81 -9.59 -14.63
C THR A 967 24.11 -8.85 -15.76
N LYS A 968 24.59 -8.99 -17.00
CA LYS A 968 24.00 -8.41 -18.21
C LYS A 968 24.58 -9.05 -19.46
N GLU A 969 23.80 -9.14 -20.53
CA GLU A 969 24.32 -9.53 -21.86
C GLU A 969 25.60 -8.75 -22.22
N ARG A 970 26.65 -9.46 -22.68
CA ARG A 970 28.05 -9.01 -22.96
C ARG A 970 29.02 -8.96 -21.78
N ASN A 971 28.55 -8.98 -20.53
CA ASN A 971 29.48 -8.93 -19.40
C ASN A 971 30.28 -10.24 -19.30
N PRO A 972 31.56 -10.21 -18.87
CA PRO A 972 32.40 -11.41 -18.78
C PRO A 972 31.85 -12.52 -17.87
N ASP A 973 30.95 -12.20 -16.94
CA ASP A 973 30.31 -13.13 -16.01
C ASP A 973 29.11 -13.89 -16.62
N VAL A 974 28.76 -13.66 -17.88
CA VAL A 974 27.68 -14.40 -18.55
C VAL A 974 28.14 -15.83 -18.85
N GLU A 975 27.44 -16.80 -18.29
CA GLU A 975 27.69 -18.24 -18.42
C GLU A 975 26.58 -18.94 -19.21
N ILE A 976 26.83 -20.15 -19.71
CA ILE A 976 25.76 -21.05 -20.17
C ILE A 976 25.26 -21.87 -18.99
N TRP A 977 23.94 -21.84 -18.81
CA TRP A 977 23.22 -22.56 -17.77
C TRP A 977 22.35 -23.65 -18.40
N VAL A 978 22.25 -24.79 -17.74
CA VAL A 978 21.43 -25.94 -18.13
C VAL A 978 20.44 -26.27 -17.02
N THR A 979 19.23 -26.65 -17.43
CA THR A 979 18.20 -27.26 -16.58
C THR A 979 17.64 -28.49 -17.28
N ARG A 980 17.17 -29.46 -16.49
CA ARG A 980 16.63 -30.74 -16.96
C ARG A 980 15.24 -30.95 -16.37
N LYS A 981 14.36 -31.57 -17.13
CA LYS A 981 13.06 -32.02 -16.63
C LYS A 981 13.18 -33.45 -16.12
N VAL A 982 13.10 -33.62 -14.81
CA VAL A 982 13.20 -34.89 -14.07
C VAL A 982 11.93 -35.03 -13.25
N ASP A 983 11.26 -36.18 -13.34
CA ASP A 983 10.00 -36.46 -12.62
C ASP A 983 8.94 -35.33 -12.77
N GLU A 984 8.77 -34.86 -14.01
CA GLU A 984 7.92 -33.72 -14.42
C GLU A 984 8.27 -32.33 -13.86
N GLN A 985 9.35 -32.20 -13.10
CA GLN A 985 9.86 -30.92 -12.53
C GLN A 985 11.15 -30.48 -13.20
N TRP A 986 11.37 -29.16 -13.31
CA TRP A 986 12.65 -28.61 -13.80
C TRP A 986 13.66 -28.48 -12.66
N THR A 987 14.90 -28.90 -12.91
CA THR A 987 16.00 -28.71 -11.95
C THR A 987 16.41 -27.23 -11.87
N ALA A 988 16.99 -26.83 -10.75
CA ALA A 988 17.67 -25.53 -10.66
C ALA A 988 18.72 -25.36 -11.78
N PRO A 989 18.99 -24.14 -12.27
CA PRO A 989 20.01 -23.89 -13.29
C PRO A 989 21.41 -24.26 -12.80
N VAL A 990 22.15 -25.02 -13.61
CA VAL A 990 23.55 -25.39 -13.35
C VAL A 990 24.43 -24.81 -14.44
N SER A 991 25.53 -24.15 -14.06
CA SER A 991 26.51 -23.65 -15.03
C SER A 991 27.28 -24.80 -15.67
N VAL A 992 27.44 -24.74 -16.99
CA VAL A 992 28.15 -25.75 -17.80
C VAL A 992 29.21 -25.16 -18.72
N ALA A 993 29.24 -23.82 -18.88
CA ALA A 993 30.33 -23.12 -19.56
C ALA A 993 30.43 -21.68 -19.05
N ASN A 994 31.54 -21.36 -18.37
CA ASN A 994 31.71 -20.11 -17.62
C ASN A 994 32.46 -19.00 -18.37
N GLY A 995 33.00 -19.28 -19.56
CA GLY A 995 33.70 -18.29 -20.39
C GLY A 995 35.14 -17.98 -19.98
N ILE A 996 35.71 -18.75 -19.05
CA ILE A 996 37.13 -18.64 -18.64
C ILE A 996 38.01 -19.23 -19.75
N LEU A 997 38.95 -18.44 -20.25
CA LEU A 997 39.93 -18.81 -21.28
C LEU A 997 41.35 -18.92 -20.72
N SER A 998 41.63 -18.23 -19.61
CA SER A 998 42.83 -18.38 -18.79
C SER A 998 42.60 -17.77 -17.39
N ASP A 999 43.54 -17.93 -16.47
CA ASP A 999 43.54 -17.35 -15.12
C ASP A 999 43.28 -15.82 -15.10
N THR A 1000 43.55 -15.12 -16.20
CA THR A 1000 43.40 -13.66 -16.32
C THR A 1000 42.39 -13.22 -17.38
N LEU A 1001 41.85 -14.15 -18.19
CA LEU A 1001 40.97 -13.82 -19.31
C LEU A 1001 39.65 -14.60 -19.20
N ARG A 1002 38.58 -13.84 -18.99
CA ARG A 1002 37.20 -14.31 -19.06
C ARG A 1002 36.43 -13.49 -20.10
N LYS A 1003 35.59 -14.14 -20.89
CA LYS A 1003 34.71 -13.51 -21.88
C LYS A 1003 33.30 -14.07 -21.74
N ALA A 1004 32.30 -13.30 -22.16
CA ALA A 1004 30.90 -13.73 -22.12
C ALA A 1004 30.67 -15.00 -22.96
N CYS A 1005 29.84 -15.90 -22.45
CA CYS A 1005 29.24 -17.00 -23.19
C CYS A 1005 27.95 -16.58 -23.92
N TRP A 1006 27.65 -17.21 -25.06
CA TRP A 1006 26.60 -16.77 -25.97
C TRP A 1006 25.92 -17.91 -26.73
N ASN A 1007 24.66 -17.68 -27.11
CA ASN A 1007 23.88 -18.48 -28.08
C ASN A 1007 24.09 -20.01 -27.94
N PRO A 1008 23.68 -20.59 -26.79
CA PRO A 1008 23.65 -22.03 -26.62
C PRO A 1008 22.66 -22.66 -27.61
N VAL A 1009 23.03 -23.81 -28.17
CA VAL A 1009 22.19 -24.64 -29.02
C VAL A 1009 22.35 -26.08 -28.59
N LEU A 1010 21.30 -26.66 -28.04
CA LEU A 1010 21.23 -28.07 -27.70
C LEU A 1010 20.86 -28.88 -28.95
N PHE A 1011 21.52 -30.02 -29.12
CA PHE A 1011 21.19 -30.98 -30.17
C PHE A 1011 21.43 -32.41 -29.69
N GLN A 1012 20.35 -33.19 -29.54
CA GLN A 1012 20.45 -34.62 -29.25
C GLN A 1012 20.75 -35.37 -30.55
N VAL A 1013 21.94 -35.95 -30.67
CA VAL A 1013 22.26 -36.81 -31.82
C VAL A 1013 21.38 -38.07 -31.72
N PRO A 1014 20.70 -38.51 -32.80
CA PRO A 1014 19.79 -39.65 -32.75
C PRO A 1014 20.46 -40.94 -32.24
N GLY A 1015 20.06 -41.38 -31.04
CA GLY A 1015 20.58 -42.61 -30.41
C GLY A 1015 21.91 -42.47 -29.68
N GLU A 1016 22.47 -41.26 -29.55
CA GLU A 1016 23.84 -41.05 -29.06
C GLU A 1016 23.93 -39.91 -28.01
N GLU A 1017 25.04 -39.19 -27.99
CA GLU A 1017 25.36 -38.08 -27.10
C GLU A 1017 24.52 -36.81 -27.32
N LEU A 1018 24.35 -36.02 -26.25
CA LEU A 1018 23.76 -34.69 -26.29
C LEU A 1018 24.87 -33.66 -26.51
N LEU A 1019 24.73 -32.84 -27.55
CA LEU A 1019 25.66 -31.76 -27.89
C LEU A 1019 25.11 -30.41 -27.40
N LEU A 1020 26.00 -29.56 -26.87
CA LEU A 1020 25.71 -28.17 -26.55
C LEU A 1020 26.75 -27.26 -27.20
N PHE A 1021 26.35 -26.61 -28.29
CA PHE A 1021 27.17 -25.62 -28.98
C PHE A 1021 26.96 -24.24 -28.38
N TYR A 1022 28.03 -23.50 -28.10
CA TYR A 1022 27.97 -22.12 -27.58
C TYR A 1022 29.17 -21.31 -28.08
N LYS A 1023 29.14 -19.99 -27.89
CA LYS A 1023 30.17 -19.08 -28.42
C LYS A 1023 30.80 -18.33 -27.26
N ILE A 1024 32.10 -18.10 -27.31
CA ILE A 1024 32.80 -17.23 -26.37
C ILE A 1024 33.34 -16.02 -27.13
N GLY A 1025 33.06 -14.81 -26.64
CA GLY A 1025 33.52 -13.55 -27.25
C GLY A 1025 33.08 -12.31 -26.46
N SER A 1026 33.78 -11.20 -26.65
CA SER A 1026 33.42 -9.89 -26.06
C SER A 1026 32.31 -9.18 -26.85
N SER A 1027 32.09 -9.61 -28.09
CA SER A 1027 31.17 -9.08 -29.08
C SER A 1027 30.76 -10.22 -30.05
N VAL A 1028 29.76 -9.97 -30.90
CA VAL A 1028 29.37 -10.92 -31.96
C VAL A 1028 30.51 -11.11 -32.99
N SER A 1029 31.32 -10.08 -33.21
CA SER A 1029 32.41 -10.07 -34.20
C SER A 1029 33.68 -10.83 -33.80
N ASP A 1030 33.87 -11.16 -32.51
CA ASP A 1030 35.01 -11.97 -32.01
C ASP A 1030 34.57 -13.31 -31.42
N TRP A 1031 33.38 -13.79 -31.79
CA TRP A 1031 32.91 -15.12 -31.38
C TRP A 1031 33.81 -16.23 -31.90
N THR A 1032 34.26 -17.07 -30.96
CA THR A 1032 34.81 -18.40 -31.23
C THR A 1032 33.73 -19.45 -30.97
N GLY A 1033 33.69 -20.52 -31.76
CA GLY A 1033 32.76 -21.64 -31.57
C GLY A 1033 33.29 -22.68 -30.60
N HIS A 1034 32.43 -23.12 -29.68
CA HIS A 1034 32.72 -24.13 -28.66
C HIS A 1034 31.61 -25.18 -28.62
N LEU A 1035 31.98 -26.38 -28.18
CA LEU A 1035 31.10 -27.53 -28.00
C LEU A 1035 31.43 -28.22 -26.68
N VAL A 1036 30.42 -28.56 -25.89
CA VAL A 1036 30.53 -29.55 -24.81
C VAL A 1036 29.55 -30.69 -25.06
N ARG A 1037 29.92 -31.90 -24.64
CA ARG A 1037 29.15 -33.14 -24.85
C ARG A 1037 28.66 -33.71 -23.53
N SER A 1038 27.49 -34.33 -23.55
CA SER A 1038 26.97 -35.10 -22.42
C SER A 1038 26.56 -36.51 -22.86
N PHE A 1039 27.09 -37.50 -22.15
CA PHE A 1039 26.84 -38.93 -22.39
C PHE A 1039 25.78 -39.51 -21.44
N ASP A 1040 25.33 -38.72 -20.46
CA ASP A 1040 24.36 -39.10 -19.42
C ASP A 1040 23.08 -38.24 -19.45
N HIS A 1041 22.79 -37.65 -20.62
CA HIS A 1041 21.57 -36.88 -20.90
C HIS A 1041 21.50 -35.52 -20.14
N GLY A 1042 22.65 -34.85 -20.05
CA GLY A 1042 22.82 -33.51 -19.50
C GLY A 1042 23.11 -33.45 -18.00
N VAL A 1043 23.39 -34.58 -17.35
CA VAL A 1043 23.74 -34.61 -15.91
C VAL A 1043 25.16 -34.08 -15.73
N THR A 1044 26.10 -34.58 -16.53
CA THR A 1044 27.50 -34.12 -16.59
C THR A 1044 27.87 -33.73 -18.03
N TRP A 1045 28.89 -32.90 -18.14
CA TRP A 1045 29.36 -32.32 -19.40
C TRP A 1045 30.87 -32.49 -19.52
N SER A 1046 31.36 -32.67 -20.74
CA SER A 1046 32.80 -32.73 -21.04
C SER A 1046 33.49 -31.39 -20.83
N GLU A 1047 34.82 -31.41 -20.81
CA GLU A 1047 35.61 -30.20 -21.05
C GLU A 1047 35.25 -29.56 -22.41
N PRO A 1048 35.39 -28.22 -22.56
CA PRO A 1048 35.15 -27.52 -23.81
C PRO A 1048 36.02 -27.98 -24.99
N GLU A 1049 35.37 -28.35 -26.09
CA GLU A 1049 35.98 -28.56 -27.40
C GLU A 1049 35.92 -27.25 -28.22
N HIS A 1050 37.07 -26.73 -28.63
CA HIS A 1050 37.14 -25.65 -29.61
C HIS A 1050 36.77 -26.17 -31.01
N LEU A 1051 35.86 -25.48 -31.71
CA LEU A 1051 35.62 -25.74 -33.13
C LEU A 1051 36.81 -25.26 -33.99
N PRO A 1052 37.07 -25.87 -35.16
CA PRO A 1052 38.18 -25.48 -36.02
C PRO A 1052 38.10 -24.00 -36.46
N GLU A 1053 39.25 -23.38 -36.73
CA GLU A 1053 39.32 -21.97 -37.09
C GLU A 1053 38.40 -21.64 -38.28
N GLY A 1054 37.62 -20.57 -38.13
CA GLY A 1054 36.61 -20.14 -39.09
C GLY A 1054 35.24 -20.80 -38.93
N PHE A 1055 35.06 -21.82 -38.08
CA PHE A 1055 33.76 -22.45 -37.78
C PHE A 1055 33.23 -21.98 -36.42
N ILE A 1056 31.91 -21.76 -36.34
CA ILE A 1056 31.22 -21.30 -35.12
C ILE A 1056 30.01 -22.17 -34.73
N GLY A 1057 29.76 -23.22 -35.51
CA GLY A 1057 28.65 -24.14 -35.31
C GLY A 1057 27.28 -23.51 -35.60
N PRO A 1058 26.20 -24.12 -35.10
CA PRO A 1058 24.85 -23.61 -35.27
C PRO A 1058 24.66 -22.31 -34.47
N VAL A 1059 24.19 -21.23 -35.09
CA VAL A 1059 23.94 -19.95 -34.42
C VAL A 1059 22.46 -19.82 -34.08
N LYS A 1060 22.15 -19.93 -32.78
CA LYS A 1060 20.82 -19.78 -32.16
C LYS A 1060 19.78 -20.86 -32.49
N ASN A 1061 19.76 -21.41 -33.71
CA ASN A 1061 18.81 -22.44 -34.14
C ASN A 1061 19.44 -23.82 -34.27
N LYS A 1062 18.61 -24.85 -34.21
CA LYS A 1062 19.04 -26.26 -34.11
C LYS A 1062 19.54 -26.82 -35.45
N PRO A 1063 20.57 -27.68 -35.46
CA PRO A 1063 20.90 -28.50 -36.62
C PRO A 1063 19.75 -29.42 -37.05
N VAL A 1064 19.81 -29.91 -38.28
CA VAL A 1064 18.99 -31.03 -38.77
C VAL A 1064 19.88 -32.16 -39.32
N MET A 1065 19.41 -33.40 -39.25
CA MET A 1065 20.05 -34.55 -39.89
C MET A 1065 19.46 -34.79 -41.27
N VAL A 1066 20.29 -34.76 -42.31
CA VAL A 1066 19.91 -35.08 -43.69
C VAL A 1066 20.93 -36.06 -44.26
N CYS A 1067 20.51 -37.28 -44.60
CA CYS A 1067 21.38 -38.32 -45.17
C CYS A 1067 22.70 -38.54 -44.38
N ASN A 1068 22.61 -38.69 -43.05
CA ASN A 1068 23.73 -38.77 -42.09
C ASN A 1068 24.63 -37.52 -41.96
N LYS A 1069 24.34 -36.43 -42.67
CA LYS A 1069 24.99 -35.12 -42.50
C LYS A 1069 24.25 -34.32 -41.43
N MET A 1070 24.97 -33.77 -40.46
CA MET A 1070 24.42 -32.75 -39.57
C MET A 1070 24.62 -31.38 -40.22
N ILE A 1071 23.52 -30.73 -40.61
CA ILE A 1071 23.53 -29.39 -41.21
C ILE A 1071 23.28 -28.37 -40.11
N CYS A 1072 24.31 -27.63 -39.70
CA CYS A 1072 24.20 -26.61 -38.67
C CYS A 1072 23.83 -25.25 -39.30
N PRO A 1073 22.66 -24.66 -38.98
CA PRO A 1073 22.29 -23.32 -39.43
C PRO A 1073 23.18 -22.26 -38.79
N SER A 1074 23.95 -21.52 -39.60
CA SER A 1074 24.92 -20.55 -39.11
C SER A 1074 24.73 -19.18 -39.78
N SER A 1075 25.41 -18.17 -39.24
CA SER A 1075 25.33 -16.81 -39.78
C SER A 1075 26.42 -15.91 -39.20
N LEU A 1076 26.84 -14.91 -39.98
CA LEU A 1076 27.85 -13.92 -39.59
C LEU A 1076 27.24 -12.51 -39.51
N GLU A 1077 27.64 -11.77 -38.47
CA GLU A 1077 27.41 -10.33 -38.36
C GLU A 1077 28.73 -9.57 -38.59
N GLY A 1078 28.67 -8.45 -39.32
CA GLY A 1078 29.86 -7.67 -39.70
C GLY A 1078 30.00 -7.53 -41.22
N SER A 1079 31.07 -6.89 -41.70
CA SER A 1079 31.26 -6.54 -43.12
C SER A 1079 31.22 -7.77 -44.06
N PRO A 1080 30.69 -7.65 -45.30
CA PRO A 1080 29.87 -6.55 -45.86
C PRO A 1080 28.43 -6.44 -45.33
N GLY A 1081 27.96 -7.33 -44.46
CA GLY A 1081 26.66 -7.27 -43.79
C GLY A 1081 26.19 -8.63 -43.26
N TRP A 1082 24.93 -8.71 -42.83
CA TRP A 1082 24.33 -9.91 -42.23
C TRP A 1082 24.18 -11.04 -43.25
N ARG A 1083 24.94 -12.14 -43.08
CA ARG A 1083 24.99 -13.27 -44.02
C ARG A 1083 24.63 -14.58 -43.37
N VAL A 1084 23.90 -15.42 -44.10
CA VAL A 1084 23.59 -16.81 -43.76
C VAL A 1084 24.54 -17.76 -44.48
N HIS A 1085 24.97 -18.81 -43.77
CA HIS A 1085 25.69 -19.97 -44.32
C HIS A 1085 25.37 -21.23 -43.49
N PHE A 1086 25.66 -22.40 -44.03
CA PHE A 1086 25.53 -23.67 -43.31
C PHE A 1086 26.90 -24.26 -43.03
N GLU A 1087 27.08 -24.79 -41.82
CA GLU A 1087 28.28 -25.54 -41.43
C GLU A 1087 27.89 -27.01 -41.32
N ILE A 1088 28.50 -27.88 -42.12
CA ILE A 1088 28.09 -29.28 -42.28
C ILE A 1088 29.19 -30.18 -41.76
N THR A 1089 28.81 -31.19 -40.97
CA THR A 1089 29.69 -32.23 -40.45
C THR A 1089 29.04 -33.62 -40.62
N GLU A 1090 29.85 -34.62 -40.99
CA GLU A 1090 29.42 -36.01 -41.23
C GLU A 1090 29.93 -36.96 -40.12
N ASP A 1091 30.76 -36.45 -39.21
CA ASP A 1091 31.49 -37.20 -38.18
C ASP A 1091 31.28 -36.63 -36.75
N LYS A 1092 30.14 -35.93 -36.56
CA LYS A 1092 29.64 -35.44 -35.26
C LYS A 1092 30.48 -34.28 -34.69
N GLY A 1093 30.93 -33.40 -35.59
CA GLY A 1093 31.61 -32.16 -35.28
C GLY A 1093 33.13 -32.26 -35.22
N LYS A 1094 33.75 -33.33 -35.76
CA LYS A 1094 35.22 -33.46 -35.79
C LYS A 1094 35.81 -32.81 -37.04
N THR A 1095 35.15 -32.97 -38.19
CA THR A 1095 35.44 -32.27 -39.44
C THR A 1095 34.23 -31.50 -39.94
N TRP A 1096 34.50 -30.38 -40.62
CA TRP A 1096 33.49 -29.41 -41.01
C TRP A 1096 33.75 -28.85 -42.41
N ARG A 1097 32.67 -28.52 -43.12
CA ARG A 1097 32.69 -27.76 -44.38
C ARG A 1097 31.58 -26.70 -44.40
N LYS A 1098 31.65 -25.74 -45.32
CA LYS A 1098 30.65 -24.67 -45.46
C LYS A 1098 29.87 -24.76 -46.76
N VAL A 1099 28.60 -24.39 -46.70
CA VAL A 1099 27.73 -24.08 -47.86
C VAL A 1099 27.26 -22.64 -47.73
N GLY A 1100 27.38 -21.86 -48.82
CA GLY A 1100 27.03 -20.44 -48.87
C GLY A 1100 28.24 -19.50 -49.07
N PRO A 1101 28.08 -18.18 -48.85
CA PRO A 1101 26.91 -17.53 -48.25
C PRO A 1101 25.66 -17.61 -49.15
N ILE A 1102 24.48 -17.66 -48.53
CA ILE A 1102 23.18 -17.75 -49.22
C ILE A 1102 22.71 -16.37 -49.71
N ASN A 1103 23.24 -15.29 -49.14
CA ASN A 1103 22.94 -13.91 -49.47
C ASN A 1103 24.20 -13.03 -49.45
N ASP A 1104 24.17 -11.91 -50.17
CA ASP A 1104 25.29 -10.96 -50.27
C ASP A 1104 25.52 -10.12 -48.99
N GLY A 1105 24.55 -10.13 -48.08
CA GLY A 1105 24.52 -9.33 -46.86
C GLY A 1105 24.14 -7.87 -47.05
N LYS A 1106 23.68 -7.46 -48.23
CA LYS A 1106 23.28 -6.07 -48.55
C LYS A 1106 21.84 -5.97 -49.03
N ALA A 1107 21.43 -6.80 -50.00
CA ALA A 1107 20.09 -6.78 -50.58
C ALA A 1107 19.03 -7.28 -49.60
N ILE A 1108 19.31 -8.41 -48.94
CA ILE A 1108 18.59 -8.90 -47.77
C ILE A 1108 19.64 -9.16 -46.68
N ARG A 1109 19.42 -8.62 -45.48
CA ARG A 1109 20.34 -8.66 -44.35
C ARG A 1109 19.81 -9.67 -43.34
N ALA A 1110 20.10 -10.94 -43.57
CA ALA A 1110 19.54 -12.07 -42.83
C ALA A 1110 20.55 -12.79 -41.94
N ILE A 1111 20.10 -13.33 -40.81
CA ILE A 1111 20.87 -14.17 -39.87
C ILE A 1111 19.99 -15.20 -39.15
N GLN A 1112 20.63 -16.16 -38.45
CA GLN A 1112 19.97 -17.15 -37.59
C GLN A 1112 18.86 -17.94 -38.31
N PRO A 1113 19.18 -18.68 -39.39
CA PRO A 1113 18.18 -19.49 -40.08
C PRO A 1113 17.67 -20.65 -39.22
N SER A 1114 16.42 -21.04 -39.42
CA SER A 1114 15.88 -22.36 -39.07
C SER A 1114 15.82 -23.20 -40.34
N ILE A 1115 15.93 -24.53 -40.22
CA ILE A 1115 15.84 -25.45 -41.36
C ILE A 1115 14.59 -26.32 -41.18
N LEU A 1116 13.77 -26.39 -42.21
CA LEU A 1116 12.55 -27.19 -42.31
C LEU A 1116 12.73 -28.24 -43.41
N THR A 1117 12.15 -29.42 -43.22
CA THR A 1117 12.23 -30.57 -44.13
C THR A 1117 10.85 -30.90 -44.72
N TYR A 1118 10.81 -31.41 -45.94
CA TYR A 1118 9.57 -31.79 -46.64
C TYR A 1118 9.60 -33.24 -47.12
N GLU A 1119 8.42 -33.82 -47.39
CA GLU A 1119 8.28 -35.21 -47.82
C GLU A 1119 8.96 -35.51 -49.18
N ASP A 1120 9.12 -34.50 -50.04
CA ASP A 1120 9.84 -34.60 -51.31
C ASP A 1120 11.37 -34.53 -51.17
N GLY A 1121 11.88 -34.40 -49.93
CA GLY A 1121 13.30 -34.25 -49.63
C GLY A 1121 13.83 -32.82 -49.77
N SER A 1122 13.00 -31.84 -50.12
CA SER A 1122 13.41 -30.44 -50.13
C SER A 1122 13.60 -29.88 -48.71
N LEU A 1123 14.42 -28.83 -48.61
CA LEU A 1123 14.66 -28.08 -47.39
C LEU A 1123 14.24 -26.62 -47.60
N GLN A 1124 13.52 -26.03 -46.64
CA GLN A 1124 13.31 -24.59 -46.56
C GLN A 1124 14.17 -24.02 -45.43
N MET A 1125 14.83 -22.90 -45.70
CA MET A 1125 15.49 -22.06 -44.73
C MET A 1125 14.57 -20.87 -44.42
N ILE A 1126 14.32 -20.56 -43.14
CA ILE A 1126 13.62 -19.34 -42.72
C ILE A 1126 14.48 -18.57 -41.72
N CYS A 1127 14.67 -17.27 -41.93
CA CYS A 1127 15.60 -16.45 -41.13
C CYS A 1127 15.05 -15.05 -40.80
N ARG A 1128 15.53 -14.46 -39.71
CA ARG A 1128 15.23 -13.07 -39.34
C ARG A 1128 16.05 -12.09 -40.17
N THR A 1129 15.53 -10.88 -40.38
CA THR A 1129 16.17 -9.87 -41.25
C THR A 1129 16.20 -8.48 -40.62
N ARG A 1130 16.77 -7.49 -41.33
CA ARG A 1130 16.59 -6.05 -41.02
C ARG A 1130 15.55 -5.37 -41.90
N GLU A 1131 14.89 -6.12 -42.78
CA GLU A 1131 13.96 -5.63 -43.80
C GLU A 1131 12.50 -5.61 -43.31
N GLY A 1132 12.26 -5.90 -42.03
CA GLY A 1132 10.94 -5.88 -41.42
C GLY A 1132 10.09 -7.13 -41.68
N LYS A 1133 10.64 -8.12 -42.37
CA LYS A 1133 10.00 -9.40 -42.74
C LYS A 1133 10.94 -10.59 -42.53
N LEU A 1134 10.43 -11.80 -42.43
CA LEU A 1134 11.27 -13.01 -42.50
C LEU A 1134 11.72 -13.25 -43.95
N ALA A 1135 12.91 -13.82 -44.14
CA ALA A 1135 13.40 -14.24 -45.45
C ALA A 1135 13.47 -15.76 -45.56
N GLU A 1136 13.28 -16.27 -46.78
CA GLU A 1136 13.30 -17.69 -47.10
C GLU A 1136 14.26 -18.03 -48.26
N SER A 1137 14.65 -19.29 -48.34
CA SER A 1137 15.38 -19.91 -49.48
C SER A 1137 15.15 -21.42 -49.45
N TRP A 1138 15.26 -22.07 -50.62
CA TRP A 1138 14.90 -23.46 -50.82
C TRP A 1138 16.08 -24.28 -51.37
N SER A 1139 16.26 -25.50 -50.87
CA SER A 1139 17.21 -26.49 -51.40
C SER A 1139 16.48 -27.75 -51.84
N HIS A 1140 16.90 -28.33 -52.96
CA HIS A 1140 16.33 -29.55 -53.54
C HIS A 1140 17.36 -30.69 -53.68
N ASP A 1141 18.57 -30.52 -53.13
CA ASP A 1141 19.70 -31.44 -53.24
C ASP A 1141 20.29 -31.86 -51.87
N GLY A 1142 19.49 -31.71 -50.81
CA GLY A 1142 19.91 -32.06 -49.44
C GLY A 1142 20.76 -30.99 -48.75
N GLY A 1143 20.65 -29.73 -49.19
CA GLY A 1143 21.29 -28.56 -48.56
C GLY A 1143 22.64 -28.17 -49.17
N GLU A 1144 23.01 -28.71 -50.34
CA GLU A 1144 24.28 -28.41 -51.02
C GLU A 1144 24.17 -27.12 -51.85
N THR A 1145 23.03 -26.88 -52.49
CA THR A 1145 22.70 -25.62 -53.16
C THR A 1145 21.34 -25.09 -52.68
N TRP A 1146 21.18 -23.77 -52.78
CA TRP A 1146 20.03 -23.03 -52.26
C TRP A 1146 19.58 -21.99 -53.29
N SER A 1147 18.27 -21.75 -53.36
CA SER A 1147 17.67 -20.73 -54.23
C SER A 1147 18.12 -19.32 -53.84
N GLU A 1148 17.90 -18.36 -54.73
CA GLU A 1148 17.96 -16.95 -54.35
C GLU A 1148 17.06 -16.70 -53.13
N MET A 1149 17.56 -15.90 -52.18
CA MET A 1149 16.86 -15.58 -50.95
C MET A 1149 15.78 -14.52 -51.23
N THR A 1150 14.56 -14.74 -50.78
CA THR A 1150 13.42 -13.81 -50.95
C THR A 1150 12.86 -13.39 -49.60
N LEU A 1151 12.15 -12.25 -49.56
CA LEU A 1151 11.34 -11.87 -48.40
C LEU A 1151 10.00 -12.61 -48.46
N SER A 1152 9.66 -13.30 -47.37
CA SER A 1152 8.36 -13.95 -47.16
C SER A 1152 7.24 -12.92 -46.92
N GLY A 1153 6.00 -13.39 -46.82
CA GLY A 1153 4.87 -12.58 -46.37
C GLY A 1153 4.90 -12.19 -44.88
N LEU A 1154 5.68 -12.90 -44.06
CA LEU A 1154 5.62 -12.78 -42.60
C LEU A 1154 6.40 -11.57 -42.05
N PRO A 1155 5.84 -10.79 -41.13
CA PRO A 1155 6.54 -9.66 -40.51
C PRO A 1155 7.59 -10.14 -39.51
N ASN A 1156 8.66 -9.36 -39.34
CA ASN A 1156 9.67 -9.58 -38.32
C ASN A 1156 10.30 -8.27 -37.86
N ASN A 1157 10.36 -8.11 -36.54
CA ASN A 1157 10.91 -6.98 -35.82
C ASN A 1157 12.42 -7.10 -35.50
N ASN A 1158 13.14 -7.99 -36.19
CA ASN A 1158 14.51 -8.39 -35.88
C ASN A 1158 14.66 -9.10 -34.51
N SER A 1159 13.59 -9.71 -33.99
CA SER A 1159 13.69 -10.80 -33.00
C SER A 1159 14.12 -12.10 -33.64
N GLY A 1160 14.91 -12.89 -32.91
CA GLY A 1160 15.21 -14.27 -33.25
C GLY A 1160 13.94 -15.12 -33.27
N THR A 1161 13.88 -16.06 -34.21
CA THR A 1161 12.79 -17.01 -34.44
C THR A 1161 13.33 -18.44 -34.40
N ASP A 1162 12.49 -19.44 -34.14
CA ASP A 1162 12.81 -20.87 -34.34
C ASP A 1162 11.65 -21.54 -35.08
N ALA A 1163 11.95 -22.58 -35.85
CA ALA A 1163 10.96 -23.31 -36.61
C ALA A 1163 11.28 -24.82 -36.58
N VAL A 1164 10.25 -25.65 -36.73
CA VAL A 1164 10.39 -27.11 -36.74
C VAL A 1164 9.34 -27.75 -37.67
N THR A 1165 9.75 -28.78 -38.38
CA THR A 1165 8.83 -29.67 -39.10
C THR A 1165 8.17 -30.63 -38.12
N LEU A 1166 6.84 -30.68 -38.12
CA LEU A 1166 6.06 -31.61 -37.31
C LEU A 1166 5.98 -32.98 -38.00
N SER A 1167 5.74 -34.01 -37.20
CA SER A 1167 5.58 -35.42 -37.59
C SER A 1167 4.45 -35.69 -38.59
N ASP A 1168 3.57 -34.71 -38.83
CA ASP A 1168 2.48 -34.76 -39.80
C ASP A 1168 2.73 -33.88 -41.05
N GLY A 1169 4.00 -33.48 -41.27
CA GLY A 1169 4.44 -32.70 -42.43
C GLY A 1169 4.16 -31.20 -42.33
N ARG A 1170 3.39 -30.74 -41.34
CA ARG A 1170 3.17 -29.31 -41.11
C ARG A 1170 4.44 -28.63 -40.60
N GLN A 1171 4.67 -27.39 -41.04
CA GLN A 1171 5.78 -26.56 -40.60
C GLN A 1171 5.30 -25.58 -39.53
N LEU A 1172 5.99 -25.52 -38.39
CA LEU A 1172 5.69 -24.63 -37.28
C LEU A 1172 6.78 -23.57 -37.11
N LEU A 1173 6.37 -22.33 -36.89
CA LEU A 1173 7.25 -21.18 -36.66
C LEU A 1173 6.86 -20.44 -35.39
N VAL A 1174 7.85 -20.13 -34.53
CA VAL A 1174 7.69 -19.25 -33.36
C VAL A 1174 8.45 -17.93 -33.62
N TYR A 1175 7.74 -16.81 -33.60
CA TYR A 1175 8.26 -15.49 -34.00
C TYR A 1175 7.45 -14.35 -33.37
N ASN A 1176 7.98 -13.12 -33.34
CA ASN A 1176 7.17 -11.95 -32.99
C ASN A 1176 6.48 -11.41 -34.25
N HIS A 1177 5.15 -11.42 -34.29
CA HIS A 1177 4.36 -10.92 -35.42
C HIS A 1177 4.24 -9.39 -35.35
N VAL A 1178 5.32 -8.69 -35.72
CA VAL A 1178 5.43 -7.24 -35.57
C VAL A 1178 6.11 -6.63 -36.79
N ILE A 1179 5.45 -5.67 -37.43
CA ILE A 1179 6.02 -4.80 -38.47
C ILE A 1179 6.72 -3.62 -37.79
N PRO A 1180 8.04 -3.40 -37.99
CA PRO A 1180 8.73 -2.24 -37.44
C PRO A 1180 8.16 -0.89 -37.90
N PRO A 1181 7.94 0.07 -36.99
CA PRO A 1181 7.55 1.42 -37.37
C PRO A 1181 8.64 2.09 -38.22
N GLY A 1182 8.22 2.88 -39.20
CA GLY A 1182 9.10 3.70 -40.05
C GLY A 1182 10.10 2.93 -40.91
N GLY A 1183 9.93 1.62 -41.13
CA GLY A 1183 10.86 0.81 -41.92
C GLY A 1183 12.24 0.61 -41.26
N THR A 1184 12.36 0.89 -39.95
CA THR A 1184 13.62 0.88 -39.19
C THR A 1184 14.22 -0.51 -38.97
N GLY A 1185 13.51 -1.58 -39.33
CA GLY A 1185 13.95 -2.96 -39.17
C GLY A 1185 13.99 -3.49 -37.74
N LYS A 1186 13.68 -2.68 -36.71
CA LYS A 1186 13.64 -3.09 -35.30
C LYS A 1186 12.34 -2.58 -34.67
N GLY A 1187 11.65 -3.45 -33.92
CA GLY A 1187 10.39 -3.11 -33.25
C GLY A 1187 10.25 -3.74 -31.85
N PRO A 1188 9.11 -3.52 -31.16
CA PRO A 1188 8.82 -4.15 -29.88
C PRO A 1188 8.80 -5.68 -30.00
N ARG A 1189 9.24 -6.41 -28.96
CA ARG A 1189 9.35 -7.87 -28.96
C ARG A 1189 8.13 -8.53 -28.32
N THR A 1190 6.96 -8.09 -28.74
CA THR A 1190 5.63 -8.53 -28.30
C THR A 1190 4.60 -8.07 -29.34
N PRO A 1191 3.58 -8.87 -29.70
CA PRO A 1191 3.33 -10.23 -29.22
C PRO A 1191 4.39 -11.24 -29.65
N LEU A 1192 4.48 -12.37 -28.95
CA LEU A 1192 5.11 -13.61 -29.40
C LEU A 1192 4.01 -14.50 -29.98
N ASN A 1193 4.23 -15.05 -31.18
CA ASN A 1193 3.24 -15.78 -31.96
C ASN A 1193 3.77 -17.14 -32.38
N ILE A 1194 2.84 -18.07 -32.61
CA ILE A 1194 3.09 -19.34 -33.29
C ILE A 1194 2.21 -19.38 -34.54
N ALA A 1195 2.82 -19.69 -35.68
CA ALA A 1195 2.15 -19.91 -36.95
C ALA A 1195 2.44 -21.31 -37.49
N LEU A 1196 1.51 -21.80 -38.31
CA LEU A 1196 1.60 -23.10 -38.98
C LEU A 1196 1.45 -22.93 -40.50
N SER A 1197 2.16 -23.76 -41.26
CA SER A 1197 2.06 -23.87 -42.71
C SER A 1197 2.04 -25.35 -43.14
N LYS A 1198 1.47 -25.63 -44.32
CA LYS A 1198 1.55 -26.96 -44.96
C LYS A 1198 2.65 -27.04 -46.02
N ASP A 1199 3.06 -25.90 -46.58
CA ASP A 1199 3.91 -25.80 -47.77
C ASP A 1199 5.09 -24.84 -47.59
N GLY A 1200 5.27 -24.26 -46.39
CA GLY A 1200 6.28 -23.24 -46.09
C GLY A 1200 5.94 -21.83 -46.57
N LYS A 1201 4.84 -21.64 -47.33
CA LYS A 1201 4.53 -20.40 -48.07
C LYS A 1201 3.27 -19.75 -47.53
N GLU A 1202 2.18 -20.50 -47.42
CA GLU A 1202 0.96 -20.02 -46.76
C GLU A 1202 1.05 -20.30 -45.26
N TRP A 1203 1.09 -19.24 -44.46
CA TRP A 1203 1.18 -19.31 -43.00
C TRP A 1203 -0.13 -18.84 -42.35
N LEU A 1204 -0.57 -19.58 -41.33
CA LEU A 1204 -1.78 -19.35 -40.56
C LEU A 1204 -1.44 -19.08 -39.09
N ALA A 1205 -2.10 -18.12 -38.46
CA ALA A 1205 -2.00 -17.88 -37.03
C ALA A 1205 -2.53 -19.11 -36.27
N ALA A 1206 -1.81 -19.54 -35.23
CA ALA A 1206 -2.22 -20.65 -34.36
C ALA A 1206 -2.29 -20.25 -32.88
N LEU A 1207 -1.27 -19.56 -32.36
CA LEU A 1207 -1.23 -19.13 -30.95
C LEU A 1207 -0.56 -17.76 -30.76
N VAL A 1208 -0.90 -17.11 -29.64
CA VAL A 1208 -0.18 -15.98 -29.05
C VAL A 1208 0.21 -16.35 -27.60
N PRO A 1209 1.39 -16.95 -27.39
CA PRO A 1209 1.95 -17.18 -26.05
C PRO A 1209 2.00 -15.96 -25.13
N GLU A 1210 2.30 -14.78 -25.67
CA GLU A 1210 2.58 -13.56 -24.91
C GLU A 1210 2.16 -12.33 -25.73
N ASP A 1211 1.42 -11.40 -25.14
CA ASP A 1211 1.00 -10.13 -25.77
C ASP A 1211 1.16 -8.89 -24.89
N SER A 1212 1.45 -9.04 -23.59
CA SER A 1212 1.67 -7.90 -22.70
C SER A 1212 2.79 -6.99 -23.22
N PRO A 1213 2.60 -5.66 -23.30
CA PRO A 1213 3.64 -4.73 -23.71
C PRO A 1213 4.78 -4.54 -22.69
N LEU A 1214 4.74 -5.22 -21.54
CA LEU A 1214 5.80 -5.15 -20.53
C LEU A 1214 7.01 -6.02 -20.89
N GLY A 1215 8.17 -5.38 -21.08
CA GLY A 1215 9.43 -6.06 -21.30
C GLY A 1215 9.59 -6.62 -22.72
N GLN A 1216 9.93 -7.90 -22.84
CA GLN A 1216 10.19 -8.56 -24.14
C GLN A 1216 10.04 -10.08 -24.06
N TYR A 1217 9.50 -10.69 -25.12
CA TYR A 1217 9.40 -12.15 -25.28
C TYR A 1217 10.11 -12.56 -26.55
N SER A 1218 11.18 -13.34 -26.43
CA SER A 1218 12.13 -13.48 -27.53
C SER A 1218 13.08 -14.66 -27.40
N TYR A 1219 13.81 -14.93 -28.49
CA TYR A 1219 14.66 -16.11 -28.65
C TYR A 1219 13.92 -17.40 -28.26
N PRO A 1220 12.78 -17.69 -28.90
CA PRO A 1220 12.11 -18.96 -28.71
C PRO A 1220 13.00 -20.09 -29.20
N SER A 1221 12.82 -21.28 -28.66
CA SER A 1221 13.29 -22.52 -29.27
C SER A 1221 12.22 -23.59 -29.19
N VAL A 1222 12.05 -24.35 -30.27
CA VAL A 1222 10.91 -25.27 -30.44
C VAL A 1222 11.32 -26.64 -30.97
N ILE A 1223 10.80 -27.69 -30.36
CA ILE A 1223 10.87 -29.08 -30.84
C ILE A 1223 9.48 -29.71 -30.81
N GLN A 1224 9.29 -30.81 -31.53
CA GLN A 1224 8.23 -31.77 -31.24
C GLN A 1224 8.84 -32.97 -30.52
N GLY A 1225 8.26 -33.38 -29.39
CA GLY A 1225 8.71 -34.53 -28.61
C GLY A 1225 8.15 -35.84 -29.17
N LYS A 1226 8.70 -36.98 -28.71
CA LYS A 1226 8.23 -38.33 -29.08
C LYS A 1226 6.78 -38.61 -28.67
N ASP A 1227 6.23 -37.88 -27.70
CA ASP A 1227 4.82 -37.97 -27.33
C ASP A 1227 3.88 -37.25 -28.31
N GLY A 1228 4.43 -36.59 -29.34
CA GLY A 1228 3.71 -35.84 -30.36
C GLY A 1228 3.40 -34.39 -29.98
N SER A 1229 3.72 -33.95 -28.77
CA SER A 1229 3.52 -32.57 -28.32
C SER A 1229 4.60 -31.64 -28.87
N ILE A 1230 4.25 -30.37 -29.04
CA ILE A 1230 5.22 -29.30 -29.30
C ILE A 1230 5.73 -28.77 -27.95
N HIS A 1231 7.04 -28.60 -27.82
CA HIS A 1231 7.69 -28.00 -26.66
C HIS A 1231 8.38 -26.71 -27.08
N VAL A 1232 8.02 -25.59 -26.43
CA VAL A 1232 8.62 -24.27 -26.68
C VAL A 1232 9.27 -23.77 -25.40
N VAL A 1233 10.48 -23.21 -25.49
CA VAL A 1233 11.09 -22.37 -24.44
C VAL A 1233 11.40 -20.99 -25.00
N TYR A 1234 11.30 -19.93 -24.21
CA TYR A 1234 11.66 -18.58 -24.64
C TYR A 1234 12.11 -17.70 -23.47
N THR A 1235 12.87 -16.65 -23.79
CA THR A 1235 13.18 -15.60 -22.81
C THR A 1235 11.92 -14.81 -22.48
N TRP A 1236 11.54 -14.80 -21.21
CA TRP A 1236 10.44 -14.01 -20.65
C TRP A 1236 11.03 -12.79 -19.91
N ARG A 1237 10.77 -11.60 -20.44
CA ARG A 1237 11.20 -10.27 -19.92
C ARG A 1237 12.72 -10.08 -19.67
N ARG A 1238 13.57 -11.05 -20.04
CA ARG A 1238 14.99 -11.24 -19.64
C ARG A 1238 15.20 -11.68 -18.18
N GLU A 1239 14.14 -11.87 -17.43
CA GLU A 1239 14.21 -12.27 -16.01
C GLU A 1239 14.26 -13.80 -15.88
N ARG A 1240 13.39 -14.50 -16.62
CA ARG A 1240 13.25 -15.97 -16.57
C ARG A 1240 13.13 -16.58 -17.96
N ILE A 1241 13.30 -17.89 -18.05
CA ILE A 1241 12.93 -18.67 -19.24
C ILE A 1241 11.59 -19.37 -18.95
N LYS A 1242 10.61 -19.18 -19.83
CA LYS A 1242 9.28 -19.81 -19.75
C LYS A 1242 9.21 -21.00 -20.72
N TYR A 1243 8.48 -22.03 -20.33
CA TYR A 1243 8.23 -23.24 -21.10
C TYR A 1243 6.74 -23.43 -21.39
N LEU A 1244 6.44 -23.93 -22.59
CA LEU A 1244 5.11 -24.38 -23.01
C LEU A 1244 5.15 -25.80 -23.55
N LYS A 1245 4.14 -26.60 -23.18
CA LYS A 1245 3.75 -27.82 -23.89
C LYS A 1245 2.45 -27.54 -24.63
N ILE A 1246 2.40 -27.86 -25.92
CA ILE A 1246 1.27 -27.59 -26.82
C ILE A 1246 0.85 -28.88 -27.52
N ASP A 1247 -0.46 -29.13 -27.59
CA ASP A 1247 -1.05 -30.22 -28.37
C ASP A 1247 -1.34 -29.74 -29.82
N PRO A 1248 -0.57 -30.20 -30.83
CA PRO A 1248 -0.73 -29.76 -32.23
C PRO A 1248 -2.08 -30.12 -32.87
N LYS A 1249 -2.91 -30.95 -32.22
CA LYS A 1249 -4.24 -31.35 -32.69
C LYS A 1249 -5.36 -30.42 -32.20
N LYS A 1250 -5.09 -29.62 -31.16
CA LYS A 1250 -6.06 -28.67 -30.57
C LYS A 1250 -5.96 -27.24 -31.12
N LEU A 1251 -4.92 -26.97 -31.90
CA LEU A 1251 -4.64 -25.65 -32.49
C LEU A 1251 -5.75 -25.24 -33.47
N GLU A 1252 -6.32 -24.06 -33.25
CA GLU A 1252 -7.23 -23.41 -34.20
C GLU A 1252 -6.45 -22.49 -35.13
N LEU A 1253 -6.74 -22.57 -36.43
CA LEU A 1253 -5.99 -21.85 -37.46
C LEU A 1253 -6.83 -20.72 -38.06
N SER A 1254 -6.24 -19.54 -38.11
CA SER A 1254 -6.81 -18.37 -38.78
C SER A 1254 -5.84 -17.82 -39.81
N LYS A 1255 -6.36 -17.08 -40.80
CA LYS A 1255 -5.50 -16.31 -41.70
C LYS A 1255 -4.76 -15.23 -40.92
N LEU A 1256 -3.56 -14.91 -41.38
CA LEU A 1256 -2.83 -13.71 -40.97
C LEU A 1256 -3.35 -12.56 -41.85
N ASP A 1257 -3.80 -11.48 -41.21
CA ASP A 1257 -4.26 -10.23 -41.85
C ASP A 1257 -3.07 -9.28 -42.10
#